data_AF-A0A1V9YNK5-F1
#
_entry.id   AF-A0A1V9YNK5-F1
#
_cell.length_a   1.000
_cell.length_b   1.000
_cell.length_c   1.000
_cell.angle_alpha   90.00
_cell.angle_beta   90.00
_cell.angle_gamma   90.00
#
_symmetry.space_group_name_H-M   'P 1'
#
loop_
_entity.id
_entity.type
_entity.pdbx_description
1 polymer ?
#
loop_
_entity_poly.entity_id
_entity_poly.type
_entity_poly.pdbx_seq_one_letter_code
_entity_poly.pdbx_strand_id
1 'polypeptide(L)'
;MKVPMPRGATDGAWLSAEEYDFFSATGSVYAAFSLSVKAPAKVPAKPQVTTDVKLKLPELPTSCLDNVMHQRKTNLTPMDHAMYLELSKKKVNALQRGFPDLLALSDAERETWATLHPIVTSEQRDFRKQFEAEARRDLFVLTALPESIEKAIDIFLQARCAAAIELYPAAYTRVSSISLKTTTVAFQAPKHLARVGPPAPTAPPLRRPFPAPQSKLDPTSVSWTTGTVLSQDPVGLQILQTQQCDVAIAASTLSLLFDNEGDRFRKEWMIPVVVREGPKKHRQSQVVFDKPLVGSTWSGRQKLTLFARKLVKAAVAAPVAKRSYDYHTWTFGTKKVLVRTQNHAMDAESNRPVSIHGKVDYEWSTTHEQLSDSERARFWLQSWLRGNAGIVLGRVNGSGTTVLKVSDESIASVAPTLESPFSKFATVVDVFDHMGELPLGQYVLSYAASFNGIHVYAAGDGGEPLLDLHARLASAGVWDRTKLDWVLPEWELEGQVPYTFVMPTYCKSYAESNGTCARIAKGSRCGNVHLRLDQSRAGMYIVQSCTGTTIKRDQPARRPRFPYCKPALFGKCLQKDCELPHLSHHSFLFALAREYVDSTTQRRMKPAAGDEASTAEGLPARTARGGKRKRKMAT
;
A
#
# COMPACT_ATOMS: atom_id res chain seq x y z
N MET A 1 -1.80 -44.05 -11.42
CA MET A 1 -0.40 -44.27 -10.98
C MET A 1 -0.19 -43.56 -9.65
N LYS A 2 0.32 -44.25 -8.63
CA LYS A 2 0.66 -43.66 -7.32
C LYS A 2 1.94 -42.84 -7.48
N VAL A 3 1.84 -41.51 -7.39
CA VAL A 3 3.00 -40.60 -7.39
C VAL A 3 3.43 -40.37 -5.93
N PRO A 4 4.74 -40.45 -5.58
CA PRO A 4 5.19 -40.30 -4.20
C PRO A 4 5.11 -38.83 -3.76
N MET A 5 4.72 -38.59 -2.50
CA MET A 5 4.92 -37.28 -1.86
C MET A 5 6.42 -37.06 -1.58
N PRO A 6 6.99 -35.86 -1.85
CA PRO A 6 8.36 -35.56 -1.50
C PRO A 6 8.52 -35.45 0.02
N ARG A 7 9.55 -36.13 0.56
CA ARG A 7 10.10 -35.89 1.89
C ARG A 7 11.14 -34.78 1.82
N GLY A 8 11.01 -33.76 2.68
CA GLY A 8 12.07 -32.79 2.98
C GLY A 8 11.91 -31.44 2.27
N ALA A 9 11.18 -30.52 2.89
CA ALA A 9 11.13 -29.12 2.49
C ALA A 9 12.15 -28.32 3.31
N THR A 10 13.23 -27.85 2.65
CA THR A 10 14.03 -26.71 3.09
C THR A 10 13.61 -25.48 2.30
N ASP A 11 13.41 -24.37 3.01
CA ASP A 11 13.31 -22.98 2.54
C ASP A 11 12.02 -22.49 1.85
N GLY A 12 11.09 -21.98 2.68
CA GLY A 12 10.84 -20.53 2.72
C GLY A 12 9.87 -19.87 1.72
N ALA A 13 9.18 -20.60 0.83
CA ALA A 13 8.16 -20.03 -0.07
C ALA A 13 6.82 -20.77 0.09
N TRP A 14 5.70 -20.04 0.09
CA TRP A 14 4.35 -20.64 0.20
C TRP A 14 3.96 -21.57 -0.94
N LEU A 15 4.59 -21.37 -2.08
CA LEU A 15 4.80 -22.31 -3.16
C LEU A 15 6.12 -21.83 -3.80
N SER A 16 7.05 -22.71 -4.12
CA SER A 16 8.26 -22.33 -4.88
C SER A 16 7.86 -21.66 -6.20
N ALA A 17 8.76 -20.89 -6.83
CA ALA A 17 8.48 -20.35 -8.17
C ALA A 17 8.07 -21.47 -9.17
N GLU A 18 8.60 -22.68 -8.97
CA GLU A 18 8.29 -23.89 -9.73
C GLU A 18 6.88 -24.43 -9.42
N GLU A 19 6.45 -24.37 -8.16
CA GLU A 19 5.08 -24.71 -7.76
C GLU A 19 4.05 -23.67 -8.22
N TYR A 20 4.42 -22.39 -8.34
CA TYR A 20 3.60 -21.37 -9.01
C TYR A 20 3.51 -21.61 -10.53
N ASP A 21 4.58 -22.07 -11.16
CA ASP A 21 4.60 -22.44 -12.57
C ASP A 21 3.71 -23.65 -12.88
N PHE A 22 3.46 -24.51 -11.89
CA PHE A 22 2.48 -25.61 -11.98
C PHE A 22 1.03 -25.12 -12.13
N PHE A 23 0.70 -23.97 -11.54
CA PHE A 23 -0.63 -23.33 -11.64
C PHE A 23 -0.68 -22.25 -12.72
N SER A 24 0.44 -21.98 -13.39
CA SER A 24 0.58 -21.03 -14.48
C SER A 24 0.21 -21.66 -15.82
N ALA A 25 -0.16 -20.84 -16.81
CA ALA A 25 -0.47 -21.29 -18.16
C ALA A 25 0.73 -21.90 -18.91
N THR A 26 1.94 -21.81 -18.34
CA THR A 26 3.21 -22.19 -18.97
C THR A 26 4.09 -22.96 -17.97
N GLY A 27 3.80 -24.24 -17.75
CA GLY A 27 4.62 -25.11 -16.90
C GLY A 27 5.93 -25.54 -17.57
N SER A 28 7.04 -25.35 -16.84
CA SER A 28 8.45 -25.72 -17.10
C SER A 28 9.27 -24.78 -18.02
N VAL A 29 10.41 -24.26 -17.52
CA VAL A 29 11.75 -24.88 -17.52
C VAL A 29 12.67 -24.03 -16.61
N TYR A 30 13.32 -24.66 -15.61
CA TYR A 30 14.44 -24.11 -14.83
C TYR A 30 15.69 -25.00 -14.98
N ALA A 31 16.84 -24.35 -15.18
CA ALA A 31 18.20 -24.66 -14.69
C ALA A 31 19.11 -23.54 -15.27
N ALA A 32 20.03 -22.86 -14.57
CA ALA A 32 20.77 -23.19 -13.36
C ALA A 32 21.31 -21.95 -12.60
N PHE A 33 21.52 -22.13 -11.30
CA PHE A 33 22.45 -21.46 -10.36
C PHE A 33 23.93 -21.52 -10.90
N SER A 34 24.98 -20.82 -10.46
CA SER A 34 25.26 -19.71 -9.52
C SER A 34 26.79 -19.39 -9.55
N LEU A 35 27.18 -18.27 -8.92
CA LEU A 35 28.51 -17.89 -8.39
C LEU A 35 29.63 -17.38 -9.32
N SER A 36 30.09 -16.15 -9.05
CA SER A 36 31.53 -15.83 -8.89
C SER A 36 31.73 -14.39 -8.38
N VAL A 37 32.18 -14.27 -7.14
CA VAL A 37 32.75 -13.08 -6.47
C VAL A 37 34.11 -12.73 -7.07
N LYS A 38 34.40 -11.45 -7.37
CA LYS A 38 35.75 -10.83 -7.26
C LYS A 38 35.69 -9.31 -7.03
N ALA A 39 36.43 -8.84 -6.00
CA ALA A 39 36.83 -7.44 -5.79
C ALA A 39 38.03 -7.06 -6.68
N PRO A 40 38.37 -5.77 -6.85
CA PRO A 40 39.50 -5.21 -6.07
C PRO A 40 39.41 -3.71 -5.69
N ALA A 41 40.40 -3.30 -4.89
CA ALA A 41 40.56 -2.04 -4.16
C ALA A 41 41.29 -0.90 -4.90
N LYS A 42 41.08 0.37 -4.49
CA LYS A 42 42.07 1.29 -3.85
C LYS A 42 41.67 2.78 -3.91
N VAL A 43 42.07 3.50 -2.86
CA VAL A 43 41.91 4.94 -2.52
C VAL A 43 43.06 5.78 -3.11
N PRO A 44 42.86 7.08 -3.44
CA PRO A 44 43.56 8.18 -2.72
C PRO A 44 42.64 9.43 -2.55
N ALA A 45 42.54 10.06 -1.38
CA ALA A 45 43.41 11.09 -0.74
C ALA A 45 42.74 12.49 -0.77
N LYS A 46 42.80 13.15 0.40
CA LYS A 46 42.11 14.41 0.79
C LYS A 46 42.61 15.65 0.02
N PRO A 47 41.86 16.77 0.10
CA PRO A 47 42.49 18.02 0.50
C PRO A 47 41.77 18.76 1.63
N GLN A 48 42.51 19.72 2.18
CA GLN A 48 42.33 20.37 3.47
C GLN A 48 41.32 21.52 3.47
N VAL A 49 40.91 21.83 4.70
CA VAL A 49 40.00 22.87 5.18
C VAL A 49 40.67 24.23 5.22
N THR A 50 39.95 25.31 4.87
CA THR A 50 40.13 26.64 5.48
C THR A 50 38.79 27.39 5.61
N THR A 51 38.33 27.43 6.87
CA THR A 51 37.71 28.53 7.64
C THR A 51 36.68 29.51 7.04
N ASP A 52 35.59 29.62 7.83
CA ASP A 52 34.78 30.80 8.15
C ASP A 52 33.82 31.37 7.11
N VAL A 53 32.70 30.67 6.94
CA VAL A 53 31.39 31.28 6.69
C VAL A 53 30.39 30.62 7.63
N LYS A 54 29.56 31.41 8.33
CA LYS A 54 28.36 30.94 9.05
C LYS A 54 27.50 30.15 8.06
N LEU A 55 27.72 28.84 7.98
CA LEU A 55 26.98 27.92 7.14
C LEU A 55 25.53 27.91 7.63
N LYS A 56 24.65 28.62 6.92
CA LYS A 56 23.24 28.23 6.87
C LYS A 56 23.25 26.75 6.50
N LEU A 57 22.78 25.89 7.41
CA LEU A 57 22.61 24.47 7.10
C LEU A 57 21.83 24.36 5.78
N PRO A 58 22.21 23.45 4.87
CA PRO A 58 21.46 23.22 3.64
C PRO A 58 20.01 22.91 4.02
N GLU A 59 19.10 23.71 3.45
CA GLU A 59 17.66 23.57 3.65
C GLU A 59 17.20 22.27 3.01
N LEU A 60 17.28 21.15 3.75
CA LEU A 60 16.50 19.98 3.41
C LEU A 60 15.02 20.36 3.56
N PRO A 61 14.20 20.24 2.50
CA PRO A 61 12.76 20.39 2.63
C PRO A 61 12.29 19.33 3.62
N THR A 62 11.64 19.76 4.71
CA THR A 62 11.02 18.86 5.66
C THR A 62 9.85 18.19 4.97
N SER A 63 9.98 16.90 4.64
CA SER A 63 8.90 16.14 4.01
C SER A 63 7.66 16.06 4.90
N CYS A 64 6.47 15.89 4.32
CA CYS A 64 5.25 15.78 5.13
C CYS A 64 5.29 14.51 6.01
N LEU A 65 5.93 13.43 5.53
CA LEU A 65 6.21 12.23 6.32
C LEU A 65 7.02 12.57 7.57
N ASP A 66 8.13 13.29 7.39
CA ASP A 66 9.01 13.71 8.46
C ASP A 66 8.29 14.63 9.47
N ASN A 67 7.40 15.51 8.99
CA ASN A 67 6.54 16.30 9.88
C ASN A 67 5.62 15.41 10.73
N VAL A 68 4.88 14.48 10.11
CA VAL A 68 3.95 13.56 10.79
C VAL A 68 4.68 12.68 11.81
N MET A 69 5.83 12.13 11.41
CA MET A 69 6.72 11.32 12.23
C MET A 69 7.11 12.02 13.54
N HIS A 70 7.32 13.34 13.51
CA HIS A 70 7.69 14.14 14.68
C HIS A 70 6.52 14.87 15.37
N GLN A 71 5.26 14.67 14.94
CA GLN A 71 4.10 15.33 15.58
C GLN A 71 3.85 14.84 17.01
N ARG A 72 4.14 13.57 17.27
CA ARG A 72 3.97 12.89 18.55
C ARG A 72 5.18 12.01 18.86
N LYS A 73 5.29 11.60 20.12
CA LYS A 73 6.21 10.54 20.56
C LYS A 73 5.44 9.22 20.54
N THR A 74 6.08 8.15 20.08
CA THR A 74 5.53 6.80 20.26
C THR A 74 5.43 6.46 21.75
N ASN A 75 4.40 5.71 22.10
CA ASN A 75 4.19 5.09 23.41
C ASN A 75 4.93 3.75 23.52
N LEU A 76 5.41 3.19 22.41
CA LEU A 76 6.15 1.94 22.36
C LEU A 76 7.61 2.19 22.74
N THR A 77 8.19 1.31 23.54
CA THR A 77 9.63 1.33 23.79
C THR A 77 10.38 0.73 22.59
N PRO A 78 11.69 1.00 22.43
CA PRO A 78 12.49 0.36 21.39
C PRO A 78 12.50 -1.18 21.51
N MET A 79 12.37 -1.70 22.74
CA MET A 79 12.27 -3.14 22.99
C MET A 79 10.92 -3.69 22.52
N ASP A 80 9.82 -2.95 22.76
CA ASP A 80 8.49 -3.32 22.26
C ASP A 80 8.42 -3.32 20.74
N HIS A 81 9.06 -2.35 20.08
CA HIS A 81 9.17 -2.32 18.62
C HIS A 81 9.92 -3.55 18.09
N ALA A 82 11.07 -3.90 18.67
CA ALA A 82 11.84 -5.06 18.27
C ALA A 82 11.06 -6.37 18.48
N MET A 83 10.44 -6.52 19.65
CA MET A 83 9.64 -7.69 20.00
C MET A 83 8.41 -7.81 19.09
N TYR A 84 7.69 -6.72 18.84
CA TYR A 84 6.55 -6.72 17.92
C TYR A 84 6.95 -7.09 16.49
N LEU A 85 8.09 -6.58 16.00
CA LEU A 85 8.60 -6.94 14.67
C LEU A 85 9.00 -8.41 14.59
N GLU A 86 9.61 -8.96 15.64
CA GLU A 86 9.95 -10.39 15.70
C GLU A 86 8.69 -11.26 15.71
N LEU A 87 7.72 -10.96 16.59
CA LEU A 87 6.44 -11.66 16.67
C LEU A 87 5.66 -11.55 15.36
N SER A 88 5.63 -10.36 14.75
CA SER A 88 5.00 -10.13 13.45
C SER A 88 5.65 -10.99 12.37
N LYS A 89 6.98 -11.04 12.31
CA LYS A 89 7.72 -11.93 11.40
C LYS A 89 7.40 -13.40 11.67
N LYS A 90 7.30 -13.84 12.93
CA LYS A 90 6.91 -15.22 13.27
C LYS A 90 5.49 -15.54 12.80
N LYS A 91 4.53 -14.64 13.02
CA LYS A 91 3.15 -14.79 12.52
C LYS A 91 3.09 -14.84 11.02
N VAL A 92 3.74 -13.90 10.33
CA VAL A 92 3.86 -13.91 8.87
C VAL A 92 4.53 -15.20 8.42
N ASN A 93 5.60 -15.67 9.05
CA ASN A 93 6.27 -16.94 8.69
C ASN A 93 5.45 -18.20 9.01
N ALA A 94 4.49 -18.15 9.94
CA ALA A 94 3.59 -19.26 10.25
C ALA A 94 2.39 -19.28 9.30
N LEU A 95 1.79 -18.11 9.08
CA LEU A 95 0.99 -17.76 7.90
C LEU A 95 1.81 -17.78 6.61
N GLN A 96 3.08 -18.19 6.66
CA GLN A 96 4.07 -18.67 5.68
C GLN A 96 3.92 -20.11 5.17
N ARG A 97 3.38 -20.93 6.06
CA ARG A 97 3.65 -22.36 6.11
C ARG A 97 2.37 -23.17 6.23
N GLY A 98 1.21 -22.55 6.02
CA GLY A 98 -0.08 -23.21 6.20
C GLY A 98 -0.59 -23.25 7.64
N PHE A 99 0.14 -22.71 8.62
CA PHE A 99 -0.27 -22.83 10.01
C PHE A 99 -1.32 -21.77 10.37
N PRO A 100 -2.41 -22.17 11.07
CA PRO A 100 -3.35 -21.23 11.65
C PRO A 100 -2.63 -20.23 12.56
N ASP A 101 -3.12 -18.98 12.56
CA ASP A 101 -2.59 -17.88 13.39
C ASP A 101 -2.47 -18.23 14.89
N LEU A 102 -3.33 -19.13 15.37
CA LEU A 102 -3.35 -19.62 16.75
C LEU A 102 -2.11 -20.47 17.11
N LEU A 103 -1.48 -21.13 16.14
CA LEU A 103 -0.30 -21.99 16.35
C LEU A 103 1.02 -21.28 16.05
N ALA A 104 0.96 -20.03 15.58
CA ALA A 104 2.14 -19.28 15.14
C ALA A 104 3.07 -18.85 16.28
N LEU A 105 2.51 -18.65 17.47
CA LEU A 105 3.17 -18.06 18.64
C LEU A 105 2.97 -18.97 19.85
N SER A 106 3.94 -19.06 20.76
CA SER A 106 3.75 -19.69 22.08
C SER A 106 2.75 -18.91 22.96
N ASP A 107 2.24 -19.51 24.04
CA ASP A 107 1.30 -18.84 24.96
C ASP A 107 1.80 -17.48 25.47
N ALA A 108 3.06 -17.42 25.93
CA ALA A 108 3.67 -16.17 26.39
C ALA A 108 3.86 -15.14 25.26
N GLU A 109 4.20 -15.59 24.04
CA GLU A 109 4.28 -14.74 22.87
C GLU A 109 2.90 -14.22 22.41
N ARG A 110 1.84 -15.01 22.62
CA ARG A 110 0.46 -14.58 22.35
C ARG A 110 0.00 -13.51 23.33
N GLU A 111 0.32 -13.63 24.61
CA GLU A 111 0.01 -12.61 25.61
C GLU A 111 0.76 -11.29 25.34
N THR A 112 2.05 -11.38 24.99
CA THR A 112 2.83 -10.19 24.60
C THR A 112 2.32 -9.58 23.30
N TRP A 113 1.90 -10.39 22.32
CA TRP A 113 1.22 -9.89 21.12
C TRP A 113 -0.11 -9.22 21.45
N ALA A 114 -0.94 -9.83 22.32
CA ALA A 114 -2.25 -9.31 22.70
C ALA A 114 -2.16 -7.97 23.45
N THR A 115 -1.07 -7.74 24.19
CA THR A 115 -0.82 -6.45 24.87
C THR A 115 -0.26 -5.39 23.91
N LEU A 116 0.69 -5.74 23.04
CA LEU A 116 1.34 -4.77 22.14
C LEU A 116 0.50 -4.43 20.89
N HIS A 117 -0.21 -5.39 20.32
CA HIS A 117 -0.93 -5.21 19.06
C HIS A 117 -1.99 -4.10 19.10
N PRO A 118 -2.85 -3.99 20.14
CA PRO A 118 -3.80 -2.87 20.24
C PRO A 118 -3.11 -1.51 20.30
N ILE A 119 -1.97 -1.40 20.99
CA ILE A 119 -1.19 -0.16 21.09
C ILE A 119 -0.65 0.21 19.71
N VAL A 120 -0.03 -0.74 19.00
CA VAL A 120 0.47 -0.54 17.64
C VAL A 120 -0.67 -0.13 16.69
N THR A 121 -1.80 -0.83 16.72
CA THR A 121 -2.96 -0.50 15.87
C THR A 121 -3.51 0.90 16.16
N SER A 122 -3.53 1.31 17.43
CA SER A 122 -3.96 2.66 17.82
C SER A 122 -2.99 3.73 17.30
N GLU A 123 -1.67 3.50 17.40
CA GLU A 123 -0.66 4.42 16.88
C GLU A 123 -0.70 4.51 15.37
N GLN A 124 -0.81 3.39 14.66
CA GLN A 124 -0.94 3.36 13.21
C GLN A 124 -2.19 4.09 12.73
N ARG A 125 -3.31 3.98 13.46
CA ARG A 125 -4.54 4.71 13.18
C ARG A 125 -4.36 6.22 13.36
N ASP A 126 -3.72 6.63 14.46
CA ASP A 126 -3.44 8.03 14.74
C ASP A 126 -2.45 8.64 13.75
N PHE A 127 -1.43 7.87 13.36
CA PHE A 127 -0.46 8.25 12.33
C PHE A 127 -1.16 8.47 10.99
N ARG A 128 -2.00 7.53 10.56
CA ARG A 128 -2.80 7.65 9.32
C ARG A 128 -3.70 8.88 9.32
N LYS A 129 -4.39 9.16 10.44
CA LYS A 129 -5.23 10.37 10.57
C LYS A 129 -4.42 11.67 10.45
N GLN A 130 -3.24 11.71 11.05
CA GLN A 130 -2.35 12.88 10.98
C GLN A 130 -1.75 13.06 9.59
N PHE A 131 -1.33 11.96 8.97
CA PHE A 131 -0.86 11.96 7.59
C PHE A 131 -1.96 12.41 6.64
N GLU A 132 -3.18 11.91 6.79
CA GLU A 132 -4.33 12.35 6.01
C GLU A 132 -4.60 13.85 6.17
N ALA A 133 -4.52 14.38 7.38
CA ALA A 133 -4.73 15.80 7.62
C ALA A 133 -3.66 16.67 6.95
N GLU A 134 -2.39 16.24 6.99
CA GLU A 134 -1.28 16.94 6.33
C GLU A 134 -1.37 16.80 4.81
N ALA A 135 -1.59 15.58 4.32
CA ALA A 135 -1.81 15.30 2.91
C ALA A 135 -2.94 16.15 2.36
N ARG A 136 -4.09 16.29 3.05
CA ARG A 136 -5.20 17.16 2.59
C ARG A 136 -4.82 18.63 2.46
N ARG A 137 -3.90 19.15 3.30
CA ARG A 137 -3.40 20.53 3.18
C ARG A 137 -2.55 20.69 1.93
N ASP A 138 -1.67 19.74 1.67
CA ASP A 138 -0.72 19.76 0.55
C ASP A 138 -1.40 19.37 -0.79
N LEU A 139 -2.39 18.47 -0.76
CA LEU A 139 -3.06 17.93 -1.94
C LEU A 139 -3.92 18.96 -2.66
N PHE A 140 -4.43 19.98 -1.95
CA PHE A 140 -5.13 21.10 -2.59
C PHE A 140 -4.21 21.82 -3.61
N VAL A 141 -2.90 21.85 -3.34
CA VAL A 141 -1.89 22.44 -4.22
C VAL A 141 -1.50 21.46 -5.34
N LEU A 142 -1.50 20.15 -5.08
CA LEU A 142 -1.03 19.10 -6.01
C LEU A 142 -2.11 18.46 -6.90
N THR A 143 -3.39 18.78 -6.69
CA THR A 143 -4.52 18.23 -7.47
C THR A 143 -4.88 19.03 -8.72
N ALA A 144 -4.18 20.13 -8.99
CA ALA A 144 -4.32 20.85 -10.25
C ALA A 144 -3.80 19.97 -11.40
N LEU A 145 -4.71 19.20 -12.00
CA LEU A 145 -4.45 18.49 -13.24
C LEU A 145 -4.12 19.52 -14.32
N PRO A 146 -3.08 19.32 -15.13
CA PRO A 146 -2.88 20.12 -16.34
C PRO A 146 -4.13 20.05 -17.22
N GLU A 147 -4.62 21.20 -17.66
CA GLU A 147 -5.88 21.31 -18.42
C GLU A 147 -5.90 20.43 -19.68
N SER A 148 -4.74 20.28 -20.35
CA SER A 148 -4.60 19.40 -21.51
C SER A 148 -4.82 17.92 -21.18
N ILE A 149 -4.35 17.47 -20.01
CA ILE A 149 -4.50 16.09 -19.55
C ILE A 149 -5.96 15.84 -19.14
N GLU A 150 -6.57 16.80 -18.43
CA GLU A 150 -7.98 16.74 -18.05
C GLU A 150 -8.89 16.61 -19.28
N LYS A 151 -8.75 17.52 -20.25
CA LYS A 151 -9.54 17.49 -21.50
C LYS A 151 -9.39 16.18 -22.26
N ALA A 152 -8.16 15.68 -22.40
CA ALA A 152 -7.91 14.42 -23.12
C ALA A 152 -8.60 13.22 -22.45
N ILE A 153 -8.59 13.16 -21.12
CA ILE A 153 -9.28 12.11 -20.37
C ILE A 153 -10.79 12.25 -20.49
N ASP A 154 -11.32 13.48 -20.39
CA ASP A 154 -12.76 13.70 -20.42
C ASP A 154 -13.36 13.36 -21.79
N ILE A 155 -12.69 13.73 -22.88
CA ILE A 155 -13.06 13.30 -24.23
C ILE A 155 -13.06 11.77 -24.33
N PHE A 156 -12.04 11.11 -23.79
CA PHE A 156 -11.96 9.65 -23.78
C PHE A 156 -13.07 8.99 -22.95
N LEU A 157 -13.42 9.55 -21.78
CA LEU A 157 -14.49 9.04 -20.93
C LEU A 157 -15.86 9.25 -21.57
N GLN A 158 -16.11 10.42 -22.16
CA GLN A 158 -17.35 10.72 -22.89
C GLN A 158 -17.54 9.77 -24.09
N ALA A 159 -16.49 9.52 -24.88
CA ALA A 159 -16.55 8.55 -25.98
C ALA A 159 -16.89 7.13 -25.50
N ARG A 160 -16.42 6.74 -24.31
CA ARG A 160 -16.80 5.45 -23.69
C ARG A 160 -18.25 5.44 -23.22
N CYS A 161 -18.77 6.54 -22.69
CA CYS A 161 -20.17 6.65 -22.30
C CYS A 161 -21.08 6.59 -23.52
N ALA A 162 -20.77 7.34 -24.59
CA ALA A 162 -21.52 7.33 -25.84
C ALA A 162 -21.60 5.92 -26.45
N ALA A 163 -20.47 5.22 -26.54
CA ALA A 163 -20.44 3.84 -27.01
C ALA A 163 -21.25 2.88 -26.13
N ALA A 164 -21.36 3.14 -24.81
CA ALA A 164 -22.18 2.32 -23.92
C ALA A 164 -23.68 2.62 -24.07
N ILE A 165 -24.06 3.88 -24.30
CA ILE A 165 -25.44 4.30 -24.55
C ILE A 165 -25.99 3.62 -25.82
N GLU A 166 -25.15 3.50 -26.87
CA GLU A 166 -25.52 2.81 -28.11
C GLU A 166 -25.71 1.30 -27.93
N LEU A 167 -25.02 0.69 -26.96
CA LEU A 167 -24.98 -0.77 -26.79
C LEU A 167 -26.04 -1.32 -25.84
N TYR A 168 -26.43 -0.55 -24.82
CA TYR A 168 -27.27 -1.04 -23.73
C TYR A 168 -28.59 -0.26 -23.62
N PRO A 169 -29.70 -0.92 -23.24
CA PRO A 169 -30.99 -0.27 -22.95
C PRO A 169 -30.90 0.83 -21.89
N ALA A 170 -31.89 1.72 -21.87
CA ALA A 170 -31.96 2.80 -20.89
C ALA A 170 -32.53 2.34 -19.54
N ALA A 171 -33.65 1.59 -19.57
CA ALA A 171 -34.45 1.26 -18.40
C ALA A 171 -34.07 -0.10 -17.79
N TYR A 172 -33.83 -0.09 -16.47
CA TYR A 172 -33.51 -1.27 -15.70
C TYR A 172 -34.36 -1.36 -14.42
N THR A 173 -34.85 -2.57 -14.13
CA THR A 173 -35.60 -2.88 -12.91
C THR A 173 -34.81 -3.82 -12.02
N ARG A 174 -34.88 -3.64 -10.69
CA ARG A 174 -34.10 -4.47 -9.75
C ARG A 174 -34.77 -5.83 -9.59
N VAL A 175 -34.03 -6.90 -9.88
CA VAL A 175 -34.54 -8.28 -9.81
C VAL A 175 -34.01 -9.04 -8.60
N SER A 176 -32.73 -8.91 -8.30
CA SER A 176 -32.10 -9.67 -7.20
C SER A 176 -30.92 -8.94 -6.57
N SER A 177 -30.40 -9.49 -5.49
CA SER A 177 -29.20 -9.01 -4.81
C SER A 177 -28.33 -10.16 -4.32
N ILE A 178 -27.02 -10.03 -4.49
CA ILE A 178 -26.00 -10.98 -4.03
C ILE A 178 -25.41 -10.44 -2.73
N SER A 179 -25.55 -11.18 -1.63
CA SER A 179 -24.95 -10.80 -0.35
C SER A 179 -23.46 -11.14 -0.33
N LEU A 180 -22.61 -10.20 0.07
CA LEU A 180 -21.19 -10.46 0.31
C LEU A 180 -21.06 -11.17 1.66
N LYS A 181 -20.78 -12.48 1.63
CA LYS A 181 -20.52 -13.28 2.84
C LYS A 181 -19.02 -13.38 3.07
N THR A 182 -18.60 -13.34 4.34
CA THR A 182 -17.24 -13.65 4.76
C THR A 182 -17.02 -15.17 4.63
N THR A 183 -16.66 -15.64 3.45
CA THR A 183 -16.53 -17.08 3.21
C THR A 183 -15.20 -17.59 3.74
N THR A 184 -15.21 -18.26 4.90
CA THR A 184 -14.06 -19.00 5.50
C THR A 184 -13.83 -20.38 4.88
N VAL A 185 -14.53 -20.70 3.79
CA VAL A 185 -14.49 -22.03 3.17
C VAL A 185 -13.18 -22.19 2.39
N ALA A 186 -12.59 -23.39 2.48
CA ALA A 186 -11.44 -23.81 1.69
C ALA A 186 -11.75 -23.68 0.19
N PHE A 187 -11.33 -22.58 -0.41
CA PHE A 187 -11.52 -22.30 -1.83
C PHE A 187 -10.50 -23.09 -2.66
N GLN A 188 -10.97 -23.84 -3.66
CA GLN A 188 -10.09 -24.49 -4.63
C GLN A 188 -9.60 -23.45 -5.64
N ALA A 189 -8.27 -23.28 -5.73
CA ALA A 189 -7.67 -22.33 -6.67
C ALA A 189 -8.16 -22.58 -8.11
N PRO A 190 -8.45 -21.53 -8.89
CA PRO A 190 -8.93 -21.72 -10.25
C PRO A 190 -7.85 -22.39 -11.09
N LYS A 191 -8.22 -23.39 -11.88
CA LYS A 191 -7.27 -24.16 -12.68
C LYS A 191 -7.32 -23.74 -14.14
N HIS A 192 -6.17 -23.38 -14.70
CA HIS A 192 -6.01 -23.09 -16.12
C HIS A 192 -6.17 -24.39 -16.93
N LEU A 193 -6.96 -24.35 -18.00
CA LEU A 193 -7.13 -25.48 -18.90
C LEU A 193 -6.26 -25.32 -20.14
N ALA A 194 -6.48 -24.26 -20.91
CA ALA A 194 -5.78 -24.04 -22.17
C ALA A 194 -5.92 -22.58 -22.65
N ARG A 195 -4.92 -22.12 -23.41
CA ARG A 195 -5.05 -20.97 -24.31
C ARG A 195 -5.84 -21.42 -25.54
N VAL A 196 -6.87 -20.67 -25.90
CA VAL A 196 -7.79 -21.02 -26.99
C VAL A 196 -7.91 -19.84 -27.94
N GLY A 197 -8.10 -20.11 -29.23
CA GLY A 197 -8.26 -19.10 -30.27
C GLY A 197 -7.05 -19.01 -31.20
N PRO A 198 -7.15 -18.21 -32.28
CA PRO A 198 -6.04 -18.00 -33.19
C PRO A 198 -4.84 -17.41 -32.43
N PRO A 199 -3.60 -17.80 -32.76
CA PRO A 199 -2.43 -17.19 -32.15
C PRO A 199 -2.52 -15.68 -32.34
N ALA A 200 -2.61 -14.94 -31.24
CA ALA A 200 -2.64 -13.49 -31.29
C ALA A 200 -1.43 -12.98 -32.09
N PRO A 201 -1.58 -11.92 -32.91
CA PRO A 201 -0.43 -11.22 -33.46
C PRO A 201 0.55 -10.90 -32.33
N THR A 202 1.82 -11.16 -32.58
CA THR A 202 2.92 -11.07 -31.61
C THR A 202 2.79 -9.76 -30.84
N ALA A 203 2.66 -9.86 -29.51
CA ALA A 203 2.56 -8.66 -28.69
C ALA A 203 3.78 -7.76 -28.93
N PRO A 204 3.62 -6.42 -28.87
CA PRO A 204 4.67 -5.51 -29.26
C PRO A 204 5.94 -5.74 -28.43
N PRO A 205 7.13 -5.61 -29.00
CA PRO A 205 8.36 -5.74 -28.22
C PRO A 205 8.44 -4.65 -27.16
N LEU A 206 8.93 -5.04 -25.98
CA LEU A 206 9.31 -4.15 -24.90
C LEU A 206 10.56 -3.35 -25.31
N ARG A 207 10.55 -2.04 -25.10
CA ARG A 207 11.68 -1.15 -25.38
C ARG A 207 12.60 -1.10 -24.16
N ARG A 208 13.85 -1.52 -24.34
CA ARG A 208 14.95 -1.35 -23.39
C ARG A 208 16.05 -0.48 -24.02
N PRO A 209 16.78 0.34 -23.23
CA PRO A 209 16.63 0.57 -21.79
C PRO A 209 15.36 1.36 -21.45
N PHE A 210 14.88 1.22 -20.20
CA PHE A 210 13.75 2.01 -19.72
C PHE A 210 14.10 3.50 -19.62
N PRO A 211 13.09 4.40 -19.66
CA PRO A 211 13.29 5.82 -19.44
C PRO A 211 14.04 6.10 -18.13
N ALA A 212 15.04 6.96 -18.19
CA ALA A 212 15.83 7.35 -17.03
C ALA A 212 14.96 8.06 -15.97
N PRO A 213 15.30 7.96 -14.67
CA PRO A 213 14.69 8.77 -13.63
C PRO A 213 14.72 10.26 -13.99
N GLN A 214 13.67 10.99 -13.61
CA GLN A 214 13.46 12.42 -13.88
C GLN A 214 13.34 12.81 -15.36
N SER A 215 13.26 11.84 -16.29
CA SER A 215 12.96 12.11 -17.69
C SER A 215 11.51 12.55 -17.89
N LYS A 216 11.29 13.52 -18.79
CA LYS A 216 9.96 13.94 -19.22
C LYS A 216 9.51 13.10 -20.41
N LEU A 217 8.36 12.47 -20.28
CA LEU A 217 7.72 11.74 -21.37
C LEU A 217 6.84 12.68 -22.20
N ASP A 218 6.76 12.40 -23.50
CA ASP A 218 5.93 13.16 -24.42
C ASP A 218 4.44 12.80 -24.24
N PRO A 219 3.59 13.73 -23.77
CA PRO A 219 2.17 13.48 -23.58
C PRO A 219 1.41 13.21 -24.88
N THR A 220 1.93 13.64 -26.03
CA THR A 220 1.27 13.44 -27.34
C THR A 220 1.36 12.01 -27.85
N SER A 221 2.28 11.21 -27.30
CA SER A 221 2.46 9.79 -27.64
C SER A 221 1.29 8.88 -27.18
N VAL A 222 0.37 9.41 -26.37
CA VAL A 222 -0.72 8.65 -25.77
C VAL A 222 -1.81 8.31 -26.78
N SER A 223 -2.03 7.01 -27.01
CA SER A 223 -3.13 6.51 -27.83
C SER A 223 -4.40 6.20 -26.99
N TRP A 224 -5.45 6.97 -27.24
CA TRP A 224 -6.77 6.86 -26.59
C TRP A 224 -7.71 5.92 -27.35
N THR A 225 -7.36 4.64 -27.46
CA THR A 225 -8.25 3.65 -28.11
C THR A 225 -9.26 3.06 -27.14
N THR A 226 -10.48 2.81 -27.61
CA THR A 226 -11.44 1.89 -26.98
C THR A 226 -11.30 0.50 -27.62
N GLY A 227 -11.64 -0.54 -26.86
CA GLY A 227 -11.62 -1.92 -27.36
C GLY A 227 -13.04 -2.42 -27.54
N THR A 228 -13.25 -3.43 -28.39
CA THR A 228 -14.53 -4.11 -28.53
C THR A 228 -15.01 -4.71 -27.20
N VAL A 229 -16.29 -4.54 -26.89
CA VAL A 229 -16.94 -5.23 -25.77
C VAL A 229 -16.99 -6.74 -26.06
N LEU A 230 -17.08 -7.57 -25.03
CA LEU A 230 -16.98 -9.02 -25.18
C LEU A 230 -18.24 -9.62 -25.80
N SER A 231 -19.41 -9.05 -25.46
CA SER A 231 -20.71 -9.41 -26.06
C SER A 231 -20.80 -9.16 -27.56
N GLN A 232 -19.97 -8.26 -28.11
CA GLN A 232 -19.90 -7.93 -29.54
C GLN A 232 -18.62 -8.48 -30.19
N ASP A 233 -17.87 -9.34 -29.49
CA ASP A 233 -16.63 -9.92 -29.99
C ASP A 233 -16.92 -11.25 -30.71
N PRO A 234 -16.93 -11.29 -32.06
CA PRO A 234 -17.32 -12.49 -32.78
C PRO A 234 -16.37 -13.67 -32.51
N VAL A 235 -15.07 -13.39 -32.34
CA VAL A 235 -14.06 -14.40 -32.04
C VAL A 235 -14.27 -14.96 -30.63
N GLY A 236 -14.47 -14.08 -29.64
CA GLY A 236 -14.75 -14.49 -28.26
C GLY A 236 -16.01 -15.35 -28.14
N LEU A 237 -17.08 -14.97 -28.84
CA LEU A 237 -18.34 -15.71 -28.84
C LEU A 237 -18.24 -17.07 -29.55
N GLN A 238 -17.50 -17.15 -30.67
CA GLN A 238 -17.25 -18.41 -31.35
C GLN A 238 -16.48 -19.39 -30.47
N ILE A 239 -15.47 -18.91 -29.75
CA ILE A 239 -14.68 -19.73 -28.81
C ILE A 239 -15.55 -20.19 -27.63
N LEU A 240 -16.39 -19.29 -27.08
CA LEU A 240 -17.33 -19.59 -25.99
C LEU A 240 -18.25 -20.78 -26.35
N GLN A 241 -18.78 -20.81 -27.57
CA GLN A 241 -19.61 -21.91 -28.07
C GLN A 241 -18.81 -23.18 -28.33
N THR A 242 -17.67 -23.06 -29.03
CA THR A 242 -16.83 -24.21 -29.42
C THR A 242 -16.28 -24.95 -28.21
N GLN A 243 -15.87 -24.21 -27.17
CA GLN A 243 -15.32 -24.77 -25.95
C GLN A 243 -16.38 -25.11 -24.90
N GLN A 244 -17.66 -24.82 -25.17
CA GLN A 244 -18.77 -25.03 -24.23
C GLN A 244 -18.48 -24.41 -22.86
N CYS A 245 -17.99 -23.17 -22.84
CA CYS A 245 -17.78 -22.44 -21.59
C CYS A 245 -19.14 -21.93 -21.05
N ASP A 246 -19.30 -21.90 -19.73
CA ASP A 246 -20.48 -21.38 -19.05
C ASP A 246 -20.45 -19.84 -19.00
N VAL A 247 -19.25 -19.28 -18.78
CA VAL A 247 -19.06 -17.86 -18.54
C VAL A 247 -17.97 -17.32 -19.45
N ALA A 248 -18.13 -16.11 -19.98
CA ALA A 248 -17.08 -15.34 -20.65
C ALA A 248 -16.87 -13.99 -19.95
N ILE A 249 -15.62 -13.64 -19.62
CA ILE A 249 -15.29 -12.42 -18.89
C ILE A 249 -14.00 -11.78 -19.40
N ALA A 250 -13.95 -10.44 -19.44
CA ALA A 250 -12.71 -9.72 -19.71
C ALA A 250 -11.83 -9.64 -18.44
N ALA A 251 -10.51 -9.75 -18.60
CA ALA A 251 -9.56 -9.67 -17.49
C ALA A 251 -9.69 -8.38 -16.66
N SER A 252 -10.10 -7.26 -17.28
CA SER A 252 -10.37 -6.01 -16.57
C SER A 252 -11.60 -6.07 -15.67
N THR A 253 -12.62 -6.83 -16.07
CA THR A 253 -13.86 -7.03 -15.29
C THR A 253 -13.61 -8.01 -14.16
N LEU A 254 -12.87 -9.09 -14.43
CA LEU A 254 -12.41 -10.01 -13.40
C LEU A 254 -11.53 -9.31 -12.36
N SER A 255 -10.63 -8.41 -12.79
CA SER A 255 -9.81 -7.59 -11.89
C SER A 255 -10.62 -6.70 -10.95
N LEU A 256 -11.82 -6.30 -11.35
CA LEU A 256 -12.71 -5.47 -10.53
C LEU A 256 -13.48 -6.33 -9.51
N LEU A 257 -13.98 -7.49 -9.92
CA LEU A 257 -14.64 -8.45 -9.01
C LEU A 257 -13.66 -9.08 -8.02
N PHE A 258 -12.38 -9.16 -8.39
CA PHE A 258 -11.29 -9.63 -7.52
C PHE A 258 -10.80 -8.55 -6.53
N ASP A 259 -11.15 -7.28 -6.74
CA ASP A 259 -10.74 -6.16 -5.87
C ASP A 259 -11.72 -5.98 -4.70
N ASN A 260 -11.92 -7.05 -3.94
CA ASN A 260 -12.69 -7.10 -2.70
C ASN A 260 -11.74 -7.16 -1.48
N GLU A 261 -12.23 -6.61 -0.37
CA GLU A 261 -11.59 -6.69 0.96
C GLU A 261 -12.60 -7.21 1.96
N GLY A 262 -12.50 -8.51 2.28
CA GLY A 262 -13.48 -9.22 3.09
C GLY A 262 -14.89 -9.06 2.50
N ASP A 263 -15.65 -8.15 3.08
CA ASP A 263 -17.08 -7.97 2.83
C ASP A 263 -17.42 -6.78 1.92
N ARG A 264 -16.44 -5.99 1.46
CA ARG A 264 -16.70 -4.77 0.68
C ARG A 264 -15.77 -4.61 -0.51
N PHE A 265 -16.28 -4.02 -1.59
CA PHE A 265 -15.43 -3.47 -2.65
C PHE A 265 -15.02 -2.04 -2.31
N ARG A 266 -13.79 -1.69 -2.70
CA ARG A 266 -13.21 -0.36 -2.46
C ARG A 266 -13.86 0.75 -3.29
N LYS A 267 -14.49 0.41 -4.42
CA LYS A 267 -15.08 1.37 -5.35
C LYS A 267 -16.43 0.91 -5.81
N GLU A 268 -17.31 1.87 -6.06
CA GLU A 268 -18.58 1.66 -6.74
C GLU A 268 -18.32 1.35 -8.22
N TRP A 269 -19.13 0.46 -8.77
CA TRP A 269 -18.98 0.03 -10.15
C TRP A 269 -20.30 -0.50 -10.71
N MET A 270 -20.39 -0.48 -12.04
CA MET A 270 -21.46 -1.15 -12.78
C MET A 270 -20.87 -2.02 -13.90
N ILE A 271 -21.34 -3.25 -14.02
CA ILE A 271 -20.89 -4.22 -15.02
C ILE A 271 -22.12 -4.70 -15.80
N PRO A 272 -22.17 -4.46 -17.12
CA PRO A 272 -23.18 -5.04 -17.99
C PRO A 272 -22.91 -6.54 -18.17
N VAL A 273 -23.98 -7.33 -18.16
CA VAL A 273 -23.93 -8.78 -18.31
C VAL A 273 -25.04 -9.22 -19.26
N VAL A 274 -24.71 -10.09 -20.20
CA VAL A 274 -25.69 -10.66 -21.14
C VAL A 274 -25.79 -12.16 -20.90
N VAL A 275 -26.99 -12.64 -20.59
CA VAL A 275 -27.29 -14.07 -20.44
C VAL A 275 -27.92 -14.56 -21.74
N ARG A 276 -27.28 -15.55 -22.37
CA ARG A 276 -27.61 -16.07 -23.70
C ARG A 276 -27.91 -17.56 -23.65
N GLU A 277 -28.63 -18.05 -24.65
CA GLU A 277 -28.86 -19.48 -24.81
C GLU A 277 -27.55 -20.20 -25.14
N GLY A 278 -27.23 -21.26 -24.38
CA GLY A 278 -26.08 -22.11 -24.66
C GLY A 278 -26.34 -23.17 -25.73
N PRO A 279 -25.32 -24.00 -26.03
CA PRO A 279 -25.44 -25.03 -27.06
C PRO A 279 -26.49 -26.10 -26.71
N LYS A 280 -27.38 -26.41 -27.65
CA LYS A 280 -28.59 -27.27 -27.51
C LYS A 280 -28.43 -28.62 -26.80
N LYS A 281 -27.21 -29.15 -26.62
CA LYS A 281 -26.96 -30.44 -25.93
C LYS A 281 -27.16 -30.36 -24.41
N HIS A 282 -26.98 -29.20 -23.81
CA HIS A 282 -27.26 -28.92 -22.40
C HIS A 282 -28.03 -27.60 -22.38
N ARG A 283 -29.27 -27.56 -21.88
CA ARG A 283 -30.10 -26.34 -21.76
C ARG A 283 -29.51 -25.32 -20.75
N GLN A 284 -28.23 -25.02 -20.85
CA GLN A 284 -27.47 -24.24 -19.89
C GLN A 284 -27.24 -22.85 -20.47
N SER A 285 -27.62 -21.82 -19.73
CA SER A 285 -27.42 -20.43 -20.10
C SER A 285 -25.92 -20.09 -20.11
N GLN A 286 -25.46 -19.36 -21.12
CA GLN A 286 -24.11 -18.80 -21.18
C GLN A 286 -24.12 -17.34 -20.72
N VAL A 287 -23.22 -16.99 -19.81
CA VAL A 287 -23.15 -15.64 -19.22
C VAL A 287 -21.95 -14.88 -19.77
N VAL A 288 -22.16 -13.69 -20.33
CA VAL A 288 -21.08 -12.84 -20.87
C VAL A 288 -20.98 -11.55 -20.07
N PHE A 289 -19.85 -11.36 -19.39
CA PHE A 289 -19.52 -10.16 -18.63
C PHE A 289 -18.74 -9.18 -19.49
N ASP A 290 -19.33 -8.01 -19.72
CA ASP A 290 -18.70 -6.94 -20.45
C ASP A 290 -17.77 -6.09 -19.56
N LYS A 291 -17.12 -5.11 -20.18
CA LYS A 291 -16.21 -4.21 -19.48
C LYS A 291 -16.99 -3.29 -18.54
N PRO A 292 -16.51 -3.02 -17.31
CA PRO A 292 -17.18 -2.10 -16.40
C PRO A 292 -17.37 -0.71 -17.03
N LEU A 293 -18.55 -0.16 -16.76
CA LEU A 293 -18.98 1.16 -17.18
C LEU A 293 -18.13 2.25 -16.49
N VAL A 294 -18.20 3.46 -17.04
CA VAL A 294 -17.49 4.60 -16.45
C VAL A 294 -18.15 4.95 -15.11
N GLY A 295 -17.35 5.02 -14.05
CA GLY A 295 -17.83 5.45 -12.75
C GLY A 295 -18.33 6.90 -12.78
N SER A 296 -19.27 7.23 -11.91
CA SER A 296 -19.87 8.56 -11.88
C SER A 296 -18.89 9.64 -11.46
N THR A 297 -18.14 9.39 -10.39
CA THR A 297 -17.20 10.34 -9.80
C THR A 297 -15.77 9.80 -9.88
N TRP A 298 -14.88 10.65 -10.38
CA TRP A 298 -13.46 10.36 -10.50
C TRP A 298 -12.66 11.31 -9.62
N SER A 299 -11.67 10.78 -8.91
CA SER A 299 -10.67 11.63 -8.25
C SER A 299 -9.60 12.10 -9.25
N GLY A 300 -8.91 13.20 -8.91
CA GLY A 300 -7.79 13.70 -9.73
C GLY A 300 -6.70 12.65 -9.90
N ARG A 301 -6.38 11.91 -8.83
CA ARG A 301 -5.43 10.79 -8.86
C ARG A 301 -5.86 9.69 -9.83
N GLN A 302 -7.15 9.32 -9.88
CA GLN A 302 -7.64 8.27 -10.77
C GLN A 302 -7.49 8.65 -12.25
N LYS A 303 -7.85 9.90 -12.58
CA LYS A 303 -7.63 10.49 -13.90
C LYS A 303 -6.14 10.44 -14.25
N LEU A 304 -5.29 10.95 -13.37
CA LEU A 304 -3.85 11.01 -13.61
C LEU A 304 -3.19 9.63 -13.69
N THR A 305 -3.65 8.65 -12.90
CA THR A 305 -3.16 7.26 -12.96
C THR A 305 -3.55 6.59 -14.28
N LEU A 306 -4.76 6.87 -14.80
CA LEU A 306 -5.17 6.39 -16.13
C LEU A 306 -4.25 6.96 -17.22
N PHE A 307 -3.96 8.25 -17.17
CA PHE A 307 -3.02 8.91 -18.07
C PHE A 307 -1.61 8.34 -17.95
N ALA A 308 -1.04 8.29 -16.74
CA ALA A 308 0.30 7.78 -16.47
C ALA A 308 0.47 6.35 -16.98
N ARG A 309 -0.52 5.47 -16.77
CA ARG A 309 -0.50 4.09 -17.32
C ARG A 309 -0.39 4.08 -18.84
N LYS A 310 -1.09 4.97 -19.53
CA LYS A 310 -1.06 5.06 -21.00
C LYS A 310 0.25 5.64 -21.50
N LEU A 311 0.76 6.66 -20.81
CA LEU A 311 2.02 7.33 -21.11
C LEU A 311 3.21 6.38 -20.93
N VAL A 312 3.30 5.69 -19.80
CA VAL A 312 4.31 4.66 -19.55
C VAL A 312 4.23 3.56 -20.60
N LYS A 313 3.02 3.10 -20.95
CA LYS A 313 2.84 2.10 -22.02
C LYS A 313 3.38 2.60 -23.37
N ALA A 314 3.11 3.84 -23.75
CA ALA A 314 3.61 4.41 -25.01
C ALA A 314 5.13 4.58 -25.02
N ALA A 315 5.73 4.85 -23.86
CA ALA A 315 7.17 4.98 -23.71
C ALA A 315 7.89 3.63 -23.82
N VAL A 316 7.38 2.60 -23.13
CA VAL A 316 8.09 1.32 -22.94
C VAL A 316 7.64 0.19 -23.88
N ALA A 317 6.54 0.35 -24.62
CA ALA A 317 6.09 -0.64 -25.61
C ALA A 317 6.04 -0.04 -27.01
N ALA A 318 6.35 -0.84 -28.04
CA ALA A 318 6.15 -0.42 -29.41
C ALA A 318 4.67 -0.10 -29.70
N PRO A 319 4.39 0.91 -30.54
CA PRO A 319 3.02 1.28 -30.89
C PRO A 319 2.34 0.12 -31.62
N VAL A 320 1.07 -0.11 -31.31
CA VAL A 320 0.26 -1.15 -31.96
C VAL A 320 -0.93 -0.48 -32.64
N ALA A 321 -1.10 -0.75 -33.93
CA ALA A 321 -2.20 -0.19 -34.71
C ALA A 321 -3.58 -0.71 -34.25
N LYS A 322 -3.67 -1.98 -33.82
CA LYS A 322 -4.91 -2.62 -33.38
C LYS A 322 -4.71 -3.40 -32.08
N ARG A 323 -5.71 -3.40 -31.20
CA ARG A 323 -5.67 -4.23 -30.00
C ARG A 323 -5.77 -5.71 -30.36
N SER A 324 -4.83 -6.47 -29.83
CA SER A 324 -4.84 -7.93 -29.86
C SER A 324 -5.35 -8.47 -28.53
N TYR A 325 -6.12 -9.55 -28.59
CA TYR A 325 -6.67 -10.24 -27.42
C TYR A 325 -6.27 -11.70 -27.46
N ASP A 326 -5.94 -12.22 -26.28
CA ASP A 326 -5.77 -13.64 -26.04
C ASP A 326 -6.96 -14.18 -25.26
N TYR A 327 -7.32 -15.43 -25.52
CA TYR A 327 -8.38 -16.11 -24.80
C TYR A 327 -7.83 -17.33 -24.06
N HIS A 328 -8.22 -17.44 -22.80
CA HIS A 328 -7.80 -18.52 -21.93
C HIS A 328 -9.03 -19.17 -21.32
N THR A 329 -9.03 -20.49 -21.26
CA THR A 329 -10.07 -21.26 -20.58
C THR A 329 -9.59 -21.66 -19.20
N TRP A 330 -10.43 -21.41 -18.21
CA TRP A 330 -10.18 -21.63 -16.79
C TRP A 330 -11.35 -22.39 -16.18
N THR A 331 -11.10 -23.05 -15.06
CA THR A 331 -12.14 -23.69 -14.24
C THR A 331 -12.22 -22.98 -12.90
N PHE A 332 -13.39 -22.45 -12.59
CA PHE A 332 -13.70 -21.77 -11.33
C PHE A 332 -14.78 -22.60 -10.63
N GLY A 333 -14.38 -23.41 -9.65
CA GLY A 333 -15.29 -24.40 -9.05
C GLY A 333 -15.83 -25.37 -10.11
N THR A 334 -17.15 -25.38 -10.30
CA THR A 334 -17.83 -26.24 -11.28
C THR A 334 -17.97 -25.62 -12.67
N LYS A 335 -17.68 -24.32 -12.82
CA LYS A 335 -17.92 -23.56 -14.05
C LYS A 335 -16.67 -23.48 -14.92
N LYS A 336 -16.85 -23.63 -16.23
CA LYS A 336 -15.80 -23.38 -17.24
C LYS A 336 -15.90 -21.93 -17.73
N VAL A 337 -14.83 -21.17 -17.56
CA VAL A 337 -14.81 -19.72 -17.80
C VAL A 337 -13.81 -19.37 -18.90
N LEU A 338 -14.26 -18.60 -19.89
CA LEU A 338 -13.44 -17.99 -20.92
C LEU A 338 -12.98 -16.60 -20.47
N VAL A 339 -11.68 -16.43 -20.26
CA VAL A 339 -11.08 -15.15 -19.86
C VAL A 339 -10.39 -14.51 -21.06
N ARG A 340 -10.83 -13.30 -21.43
CA ARG A 340 -10.18 -12.47 -22.46
C ARG A 340 -9.11 -11.57 -21.85
N THR A 341 -7.85 -11.78 -22.21
CA THR A 341 -6.70 -10.99 -21.75
C THR A 341 -6.18 -10.11 -22.90
N GLN A 342 -5.51 -9.01 -22.55
CA GLN A 342 -4.80 -8.15 -23.51
C GLN A 342 -3.34 -8.08 -23.11
N ASN A 343 -2.42 -8.55 -23.94
CA ASN A 343 -0.98 -8.42 -23.65
C ASN A 343 -0.51 -6.99 -23.90
N HIS A 344 0.35 -6.48 -23.03
CA HIS A 344 0.86 -5.11 -23.17
C HIS A 344 2.13 -5.08 -24.02
N ALA A 345 3.08 -5.99 -23.76
CA ALA A 345 4.31 -6.16 -24.52
C ALA A 345 4.87 -7.58 -24.35
N MET A 346 5.84 -7.96 -25.19
CA MET A 346 6.71 -9.13 -25.01
C MET A 346 8.13 -8.63 -24.72
N ASP A 347 8.75 -9.17 -23.68
CA ASP A 347 10.17 -8.91 -23.43
C ASP A 347 11.02 -9.83 -24.33
N ALA A 348 11.88 -9.23 -25.15
CA ALA A 348 12.71 -9.97 -26.10
C ALA A 348 13.82 -10.77 -25.39
N GLU A 349 14.29 -10.29 -24.24
CA GLU A 349 15.36 -10.93 -23.47
C GLU A 349 14.87 -12.20 -22.76
N SER A 350 13.70 -12.11 -22.11
CA SER A 350 13.13 -13.21 -21.33
C SER A 350 12.12 -14.07 -22.12
N ASN A 351 11.74 -13.64 -23.33
CA ASN A 351 10.67 -14.24 -24.14
C ASN A 351 9.34 -14.43 -23.37
N ARG A 352 9.06 -13.54 -22.42
CA ARG A 352 7.88 -13.59 -21.57
C ARG A 352 6.94 -12.41 -21.84
N PRO A 353 5.62 -12.61 -21.72
CA PRO A 353 4.68 -11.50 -21.76
C PRO A 353 4.92 -10.57 -20.57
N VAL A 354 4.71 -9.27 -20.79
CA VAL A 354 4.88 -8.24 -19.77
C VAL A 354 3.60 -7.43 -19.58
N SER A 355 3.28 -7.18 -18.31
CA SER A 355 2.17 -6.38 -17.82
C SER A 355 2.68 -5.00 -17.42
N ILE A 356 2.40 -3.99 -18.23
CA ILE A 356 2.78 -2.60 -17.97
C ILE A 356 1.72 -1.86 -17.13
N HIS A 357 2.15 -1.28 -16.01
CA HIS A 357 1.34 -0.52 -15.07
C HIS A 357 1.93 0.88 -14.84
N GLY A 358 1.06 1.86 -14.59
CA GLY A 358 1.46 3.21 -14.22
C GLY A 358 0.90 3.56 -12.85
N LYS A 359 1.73 4.17 -12.00
CA LYS A 359 1.35 4.71 -10.69
C LYS A 359 1.77 6.17 -10.62
N VAL A 360 0.89 7.00 -10.07
CA VAL A 360 1.20 8.38 -9.75
C VAL A 360 1.68 8.43 -8.30
N ASP A 361 2.85 9.02 -8.09
CA ASP A 361 3.37 9.36 -6.78
C ASP A 361 3.37 10.89 -6.64
N TYR A 362 2.71 11.41 -5.60
CA TYR A 362 2.72 12.85 -5.32
C TYR A 362 3.96 13.31 -4.55
N GLU A 363 4.92 12.39 -4.30
CA GLU A 363 6.18 12.69 -3.59
C GLU A 363 5.93 13.45 -2.28
N TRP A 364 4.95 12.99 -1.49
CA TRP A 364 4.70 13.42 -0.10
C TRP A 364 6.00 13.56 0.71
N SER A 365 6.93 12.66 0.42
CA SER A 365 8.27 12.62 0.96
C SER A 365 9.29 12.33 -0.12
N THR A 366 10.56 12.39 0.25
CA THR A 366 11.67 11.89 -0.57
C THR A 366 11.55 10.39 -0.87
N THR A 367 10.60 9.69 -0.24
CA THR A 367 10.28 8.28 -0.43
C THR A 367 9.04 8.10 -1.31
N HIS A 368 9.05 7.05 -2.13
CA HIS A 368 7.95 6.71 -3.03
C HIS A 368 6.70 6.26 -2.27
N GLU A 369 5.53 6.30 -2.91
CA GLU A 369 4.30 5.80 -2.27
C GLU A 369 4.23 4.26 -2.31
N GLN A 370 3.65 3.67 -1.27
CA GLN A 370 3.40 2.23 -1.23
C GLN A 370 2.38 1.81 -2.30
N LEU A 371 2.46 0.55 -2.75
CA LEU A 371 1.37 -0.04 -3.52
C LEU A 371 0.17 -0.32 -2.61
N SER A 372 -1.00 0.21 -2.97
CA SER A 372 -2.26 -0.10 -2.29
C SER A 372 -2.67 -1.55 -2.53
N ASP A 373 -3.47 -2.11 -1.63
CA ASP A 373 -3.91 -3.51 -1.74
C ASP A 373 -4.72 -3.77 -3.03
N SER A 374 -5.49 -2.77 -3.48
CA SER A 374 -6.17 -2.80 -4.79
C SER A 374 -5.20 -2.85 -5.96
N GLU A 375 -4.11 -2.08 -5.91
CA GLU A 375 -3.08 -2.12 -6.95
C GLU A 375 -2.39 -3.48 -6.95
N ARG A 376 -2.00 -3.99 -5.77
CA ARG A 376 -1.38 -5.30 -5.60
C ARG A 376 -2.28 -6.42 -6.15
N ALA A 377 -3.54 -6.46 -5.75
CA ALA A 377 -4.51 -7.45 -6.23
C ALA A 377 -4.67 -7.42 -7.75
N ARG A 378 -4.81 -6.23 -8.34
CA ARG A 378 -4.97 -6.07 -9.80
C ARG A 378 -3.71 -6.44 -10.58
N PHE A 379 -2.54 -6.07 -10.08
CA PHE A 379 -1.26 -6.35 -10.74
C PHE A 379 -0.94 -7.85 -10.66
N TRP A 380 -1.13 -8.43 -9.47
CA TRP A 380 -0.99 -9.87 -9.24
C TRP A 380 -1.91 -10.67 -10.17
N LEU A 381 -3.21 -10.37 -10.20
CA LEU A 381 -4.17 -11.10 -11.03
C LEU A 381 -3.84 -10.98 -12.52
N GLN A 382 -3.48 -9.79 -13.00
CA GLN A 382 -3.15 -9.59 -14.42
C GLN A 382 -1.86 -10.29 -14.84
N SER A 383 -0.87 -10.39 -13.94
CA SER A 383 0.34 -11.17 -14.17
C SER A 383 0.02 -12.67 -14.18
N TRP A 384 -0.74 -13.14 -13.19
CA TRP A 384 -1.12 -14.54 -13.00
C TRP A 384 -1.95 -15.08 -14.18
N LEU A 385 -2.99 -14.36 -14.61
CA LEU A 385 -3.85 -14.76 -15.74
C LEU A 385 -3.09 -14.87 -17.07
N ARG A 386 -1.93 -14.21 -17.18
CA ARG A 386 -1.07 -14.21 -18.37
C ARG A 386 0.11 -15.18 -18.27
N GLY A 387 0.07 -16.10 -17.31
CA GLY A 387 1.12 -17.10 -17.12
C GLY A 387 2.37 -16.52 -16.45
N ASN A 388 2.21 -15.88 -15.29
CA ASN A 388 3.30 -15.23 -14.54
C ASN A 388 4.05 -14.17 -15.37
N ALA A 389 3.30 -13.36 -16.11
CA ALA A 389 3.87 -12.27 -16.92
C ALA A 389 4.68 -11.30 -16.06
N GLY A 390 5.86 -10.88 -16.55
CA GLY A 390 6.67 -9.87 -15.86
C GLY A 390 5.89 -8.57 -15.65
N ILE A 391 6.13 -7.85 -14.56
CA ILE A 391 5.39 -6.63 -14.23
C ILE A 391 6.33 -5.44 -14.43
N VAL A 392 6.01 -4.53 -15.35
CA VAL A 392 6.73 -3.26 -15.48
C VAL A 392 5.91 -2.18 -14.79
N LEU A 393 6.46 -1.59 -13.72
CA LEU A 393 5.83 -0.53 -12.96
C LEU A 393 6.52 0.81 -13.25
N GLY A 394 5.82 1.71 -13.94
CA GLY A 394 6.25 3.10 -14.11
C GLY A 394 5.63 4.01 -13.05
N ARG A 395 6.47 4.59 -12.20
CA ARG A 395 6.12 5.65 -11.25
C ARG A 395 6.31 7.01 -11.91
N VAL A 396 5.26 7.83 -11.90
CA VAL A 396 5.21 9.15 -12.52
C VAL A 396 4.86 10.17 -11.44
N ASN A 397 5.42 11.37 -11.54
CA ASN A 397 5.15 12.43 -10.59
C ASN A 397 3.69 12.93 -10.63
N GLY A 398 3.31 13.75 -9.65
CA GLY A 398 2.00 14.40 -9.58
C GLY A 398 1.66 15.33 -10.75
N SER A 399 2.63 15.74 -11.59
CA SER A 399 2.36 16.51 -12.82
C SER A 399 2.02 15.63 -14.02
N GLY A 400 2.15 14.30 -13.89
CA GLY A 400 1.71 13.32 -14.88
C GLY A 400 2.65 13.09 -16.06
N THR A 401 3.78 13.78 -16.16
CA THR A 401 4.69 13.71 -17.33
C THR A 401 6.12 13.31 -17.00
N THR A 402 6.54 13.43 -15.73
CA THR A 402 7.92 13.14 -15.34
C THR A 402 7.99 11.75 -14.70
N VAL A 403 8.86 10.90 -15.23
CA VAL A 403 9.10 9.56 -14.70
C VAL A 403 9.98 9.66 -13.46
N LEU A 404 9.54 9.06 -12.35
CA LEU A 404 10.35 8.94 -11.15
C LEU A 404 11.21 7.67 -11.23
N LYS A 405 10.58 6.55 -11.56
CA LYS A 405 11.22 5.24 -11.63
C LYS A 405 10.42 4.31 -12.52
N VAL A 406 11.10 3.52 -13.35
CA VAL A 406 10.50 2.36 -14.01
C VAL A 406 11.23 1.12 -13.49
N SER A 407 10.50 0.20 -12.85
CA SER A 407 11.06 -1.05 -12.32
C SER A 407 10.43 -2.28 -12.95
N ASP A 408 11.24 -3.34 -13.06
CA ASP A 408 10.78 -4.70 -13.27
C ASP A 408 10.42 -5.30 -11.91
N GLU A 409 9.16 -5.67 -11.74
CA GLU A 409 8.58 -6.30 -10.56
C GLU A 409 8.18 -7.74 -10.89
N SER A 410 8.18 -8.59 -9.86
CA SER A 410 7.75 -9.99 -9.99
C SER A 410 6.36 -10.17 -9.37
N ILE A 411 5.68 -11.27 -9.73
CA ILE A 411 4.40 -11.62 -9.10
C ILE A 411 4.53 -11.78 -7.58
N ALA A 412 5.69 -12.27 -7.10
CA ALA A 412 5.99 -12.43 -5.68
C ALA A 412 6.19 -11.08 -4.96
N SER A 413 6.81 -10.07 -5.60
CA SER A 413 6.99 -8.74 -4.98
C SER A 413 5.67 -7.97 -4.83
N VAL A 414 4.69 -8.30 -5.67
CA VAL A 414 3.39 -7.63 -5.71
C VAL A 414 2.29 -8.40 -4.97
N ALA A 415 2.54 -9.65 -4.58
CA ALA A 415 1.58 -10.46 -3.83
C ALA A 415 1.17 -9.78 -2.50
N PRO A 416 -0.11 -9.86 -2.10
CA PRO A 416 -0.56 -9.44 -0.78
C PRO A 416 0.19 -10.21 0.32
N THR A 417 0.64 -9.52 1.36
CA THR A 417 1.42 -10.10 2.46
C THR A 417 0.57 -10.74 3.56
N LEU A 418 -0.72 -10.40 3.65
CA LEU A 418 -1.58 -10.75 4.80
C LEU A 418 -2.66 -11.79 4.46
N GLU A 419 -3.05 -11.94 3.19
CA GLU A 419 -4.12 -12.84 2.78
C GLU A 419 -3.75 -13.57 1.49
N SER A 420 -4.17 -14.84 1.38
CA SER A 420 -4.05 -15.59 0.15
C SER A 420 -4.87 -14.91 -0.95
N PRO A 421 -4.27 -14.55 -2.11
CA PRO A 421 -5.02 -13.98 -3.23
C PRO A 421 -6.19 -14.86 -3.69
N PHE A 422 -6.09 -16.17 -3.47
CA PHE A 422 -7.09 -17.12 -3.94
C PHE A 422 -8.41 -17.03 -3.18
N SER A 423 -8.43 -16.59 -1.92
CA SER A 423 -9.68 -16.44 -1.16
C SER A 423 -10.65 -15.45 -1.83
N LYS A 424 -10.11 -14.45 -2.52
CA LYS A 424 -10.88 -13.41 -3.23
C LYS A 424 -11.75 -13.95 -4.36
N PHE A 425 -11.40 -15.12 -4.91
CA PHE A 425 -12.21 -15.76 -5.96
C PHE A 425 -13.52 -16.38 -5.44
N ALA A 426 -13.70 -16.53 -4.12
CA ALA A 426 -14.96 -17.01 -3.57
C ALA A 426 -16.14 -16.10 -4.00
N THR A 427 -15.99 -14.78 -3.84
CA THR A 427 -16.99 -13.80 -4.30
C THR A 427 -17.20 -13.84 -5.82
N VAL A 428 -16.16 -14.14 -6.59
CA VAL A 428 -16.27 -14.26 -8.05
C VAL A 428 -17.12 -15.47 -8.44
N VAL A 429 -16.94 -16.61 -7.76
CA VAL A 429 -17.75 -17.83 -7.98
C VAL A 429 -19.19 -17.59 -7.59
N ASP A 430 -19.45 -16.96 -6.44
CA ASP A 430 -20.82 -16.60 -6.01
C ASP A 430 -21.54 -15.74 -7.06
N VAL A 431 -20.83 -14.79 -7.69
CA VAL A 431 -21.36 -13.97 -8.78
C VAL A 431 -21.63 -14.79 -10.03
N PHE A 432 -20.77 -15.76 -10.38
CA PHE A 432 -20.98 -16.62 -11.55
C PHE A 432 -22.17 -17.56 -11.37
N ASP A 433 -22.32 -18.15 -10.19
CA ASP A 433 -23.43 -19.06 -9.88
C ASP A 433 -24.76 -18.30 -9.91
N HIS A 434 -24.84 -17.14 -9.25
CA HIS A 434 -26.05 -16.31 -9.26
C HIS A 434 -26.46 -15.89 -10.67
N MET A 435 -25.50 -15.46 -11.51
CA MET A 435 -25.81 -15.06 -12.88
C MET A 435 -26.17 -16.23 -13.79
N GLY A 436 -25.73 -17.45 -13.48
CA GLY A 436 -26.07 -18.66 -14.23
C GLY A 436 -27.51 -19.14 -14.01
N GLU A 437 -28.16 -18.73 -12.91
CA GLU A 437 -29.55 -19.08 -12.59
C GLU A 437 -30.58 -18.13 -13.21
N LEU A 438 -30.14 -16.97 -13.70
CA LEU A 438 -31.03 -15.96 -14.26
C LEU A 438 -31.54 -16.35 -15.65
N PRO A 439 -32.76 -15.89 -16.02
CA PRO A 439 -33.31 -16.13 -17.36
C PRO A 439 -32.51 -15.37 -18.43
N LEU A 440 -32.72 -15.74 -19.69
CA LEU A 440 -32.10 -15.08 -20.83
C LEU A 440 -32.46 -13.60 -20.86
N GLY A 441 -31.47 -12.73 -21.07
CA GLY A 441 -31.69 -11.29 -21.03
C GLY A 441 -30.42 -10.46 -20.83
N GLN A 442 -30.61 -9.15 -20.76
CA GLN A 442 -29.55 -8.19 -20.46
C GLN A 442 -29.69 -7.71 -19.02
N TYR A 443 -28.58 -7.67 -18.31
CA TYR A 443 -28.51 -7.33 -16.90
C TYR A 443 -27.40 -6.32 -16.63
N VAL A 444 -27.54 -5.59 -15.52
CA VAL A 444 -26.49 -4.74 -14.97
C VAL A 444 -26.27 -5.12 -13.52
N LEU A 445 -25.03 -5.48 -13.20
CA LEU A 445 -24.57 -5.62 -11.83
C LEU A 445 -24.11 -4.25 -11.33
N SER A 446 -24.55 -3.84 -10.16
CA SER A 446 -24.17 -2.58 -9.53
C SER A 446 -23.75 -2.82 -8.10
N TYR A 447 -22.62 -2.25 -7.70
CA TYR A 447 -22.18 -2.19 -6.33
C TYR A 447 -22.11 -0.74 -5.86
N ALA A 448 -22.73 -0.47 -4.71
CA ALA A 448 -22.69 0.81 -4.01
C ALA A 448 -22.20 0.58 -2.59
N ALA A 449 -21.35 1.47 -2.06
CA ALA A 449 -20.77 1.30 -0.73
C ALA A 449 -21.81 1.40 0.40
N SER A 450 -22.99 1.96 0.11
CA SER A 450 -24.13 2.06 1.02
C SER A 450 -24.81 0.71 1.30
N PHE A 451 -24.58 -0.30 0.46
CA PHE A 451 -25.23 -1.61 0.58
C PHE A 451 -24.19 -2.73 0.70
N ASN A 452 -24.45 -3.68 1.61
CA ASN A 452 -23.56 -4.82 1.84
C ASN A 452 -23.84 -5.97 0.85
N GLY A 453 -23.73 -5.69 -0.44
CA GLY A 453 -24.05 -6.64 -1.50
C GLY A 453 -23.97 -6.04 -2.90
N ILE A 454 -24.21 -6.88 -3.91
CA ILE A 454 -24.27 -6.48 -5.32
C ILE A 454 -25.73 -6.50 -5.75
N HIS A 455 -26.22 -5.40 -6.32
CA HIS A 455 -27.55 -5.34 -6.91
C HIS A 455 -27.54 -5.85 -8.35
N VAL A 456 -28.56 -6.61 -8.72
CA VAL A 456 -28.77 -7.11 -10.08
C VAL A 456 -30.02 -6.48 -10.65
N TYR A 457 -29.84 -5.78 -11.76
CA TYR A 457 -30.93 -5.18 -12.51
C TYR A 457 -31.12 -5.88 -13.85
N ALA A 458 -32.36 -6.08 -14.28
CA ALA A 458 -32.70 -6.61 -15.60
C ALA A 458 -33.22 -5.50 -16.50
N ALA A 459 -32.88 -5.57 -17.79
CA ALA A 459 -33.49 -4.72 -18.80
C ALA A 459 -34.95 -5.14 -19.00
N GLY A 460 -35.85 -4.17 -19.06
CA GLY A 460 -37.26 -4.43 -19.32
C GLY A 460 -38.04 -3.14 -19.58
N ASP A 461 -39.08 -3.26 -20.41
CA ASP A 461 -39.87 -2.12 -20.91
C ASP A 461 -41.17 -1.88 -20.11
N GLY A 462 -41.46 -2.68 -19.08
CA GLY A 462 -42.80 -2.83 -18.52
C GLY A 462 -43.05 -2.29 -17.10
N GLY A 463 -42.13 -1.55 -16.49
CA GLY A 463 -42.30 -0.99 -15.13
C GLY A 463 -41.49 0.28 -14.89
N GLU A 464 -41.84 1.04 -13.84
CA GLU A 464 -41.08 2.23 -13.40
C GLU A 464 -39.59 1.88 -13.24
N PRO A 465 -38.69 2.45 -14.08
CA PRO A 465 -37.29 2.09 -14.07
C PRO A 465 -36.66 2.57 -12.76
N LEU A 466 -36.21 1.60 -11.94
CA LEU A 466 -35.47 1.90 -10.71
C LEU A 466 -34.06 2.43 -11.00
N LEU A 467 -33.55 2.18 -12.21
CA LEU A 467 -32.27 2.66 -12.71
C LEU A 467 -32.40 3.06 -14.17
N ASP A 468 -32.18 4.35 -14.45
CA ASP A 468 -31.93 4.85 -15.81
C ASP A 468 -30.41 4.87 -16.07
N LEU A 469 -29.96 3.94 -16.91
CA LEU A 469 -28.56 3.81 -17.27
C LEU A 469 -28.07 5.00 -18.13
N HIS A 470 -28.91 5.52 -19.03
CA HIS A 470 -28.52 6.58 -19.97
C HIS A 470 -28.37 7.90 -19.23
N ALA A 471 -29.30 8.26 -18.35
CA ALA A 471 -29.17 9.44 -17.49
C ALA A 471 -27.93 9.35 -16.57
N ARG A 472 -27.61 8.13 -16.10
CA ARG A 472 -26.41 7.92 -15.28
C ARG A 472 -25.12 8.08 -16.08
N LEU A 473 -25.07 7.57 -17.30
CA LEU A 473 -23.90 7.70 -18.19
C LEU A 473 -23.70 9.13 -18.68
N ALA A 474 -24.78 9.89 -18.88
CA ALA A 474 -24.72 11.31 -19.22
C ALA A 474 -24.08 12.15 -18.09
N SER A 475 -24.26 11.74 -16.84
CA SER A 475 -23.66 12.37 -15.65
C SER A 475 -22.37 11.67 -15.18
N ALA A 476 -21.82 10.72 -15.94
CA ALA A 476 -20.64 9.96 -15.54
C ALA A 476 -19.32 10.63 -15.94
N GLY A 477 -18.23 10.26 -15.27
CA GLY A 477 -16.90 10.81 -15.53
C GLY A 477 -16.63 12.19 -14.89
N VAL A 478 -17.54 12.66 -14.03
CA VAL A 478 -17.40 13.96 -13.36
C VAL A 478 -16.20 13.93 -12.42
N TRP A 479 -15.36 14.95 -12.52
CA TRP A 479 -14.25 15.13 -11.58
C TRP A 479 -14.78 15.66 -10.26
N ASP A 480 -14.62 14.86 -9.21
CA ASP A 480 -14.83 15.30 -7.85
C ASP A 480 -13.51 15.80 -7.25
N ARG A 481 -13.40 17.13 -7.11
CA ARG A 481 -12.22 17.80 -6.51
C ARG A 481 -12.12 17.57 -5.00
N THR A 482 -13.21 17.19 -4.35
CA THR A 482 -13.22 16.89 -2.91
C THR A 482 -12.73 15.46 -2.62
N LYS A 483 -12.78 14.58 -3.62
CA LYS A 483 -12.33 13.19 -3.51
C LYS A 483 -10.81 13.10 -3.60
N LEU A 484 -10.19 13.23 -2.44
CA LEU A 484 -8.75 13.19 -2.25
C LEU A 484 -8.29 11.77 -1.92
N ASP A 485 -7.80 11.06 -2.93
CA ASP A 485 -7.19 9.74 -2.75
C ASP A 485 -5.71 9.93 -2.33
N TRP A 486 -5.36 9.60 -1.09
CA TRP A 486 -3.99 9.60 -0.59
C TRP A 486 -3.48 8.17 -0.37
N VAL A 487 -2.17 7.99 -0.47
CA VAL A 487 -1.49 6.70 -0.25
C VAL A 487 -0.27 6.97 0.61
N LEU A 488 -0.03 6.10 1.60
CA LEU A 488 1.12 6.25 2.48
C LEU A 488 2.44 6.10 1.70
N PRO A 489 3.51 6.76 2.14
CA PRO A 489 4.85 6.47 1.65
C PRO A 489 5.27 5.05 2.00
N GLU A 490 6.18 4.50 1.19
CA GLU A 490 6.85 3.24 1.45
C GLU A 490 7.68 3.34 2.74
N TRP A 491 7.60 2.31 3.56
CA TRP A 491 8.24 2.30 4.87
C TRP A 491 9.63 1.68 4.79
N GLU A 492 10.66 2.52 4.87
CA GLU A 492 12.06 2.11 4.72
C GLU A 492 12.84 2.04 6.06
N LEU A 493 12.20 2.38 7.19
CA LEU A 493 12.86 2.41 8.49
C LEU A 493 12.96 1.02 9.11
N GLU A 494 14.12 0.38 8.94
CA GLU A 494 14.44 -0.91 9.55
C GLU A 494 14.42 -0.84 11.08
N GLY A 495 13.80 -1.83 11.73
CA GLY A 495 13.70 -1.91 13.19
C GLY A 495 12.62 -1.03 13.83
N GLN A 496 11.91 -0.21 13.03
CA GLN A 496 10.72 0.50 13.48
C GLN A 496 9.46 -0.15 12.93
N VAL A 497 8.43 -0.26 13.77
CA VAL A 497 7.12 -0.76 13.33
C VAL A 497 6.53 0.21 12.28
N PRO A 498 6.07 -0.29 11.12
CA PRO A 498 5.54 0.57 10.06
C PRO A 498 4.45 1.52 10.54
N TYR A 499 4.54 2.78 10.09
CA TYR A 499 3.55 3.84 10.33
C TYR A 499 3.32 4.14 11.82
N THR A 500 4.39 4.09 12.60
CA THR A 500 4.41 4.56 14.00
C THR A 500 5.19 5.86 14.11
N PHE A 501 4.97 6.62 15.20
CA PHE A 501 5.70 7.86 15.43
C PHE A 501 7.19 7.62 15.69
N VAL A 502 8.03 8.64 15.48
CA VAL A 502 9.49 8.52 15.66
C VAL A 502 9.84 7.92 17.00
N MET A 503 10.63 6.85 16.96
CA MET A 503 11.31 6.35 18.15
C MET A 503 12.18 7.47 18.70
N PRO A 504 11.98 7.91 19.95
CA PRO A 504 12.67 9.05 20.49
C PRO A 504 14.18 8.77 20.58
N THR A 505 14.93 9.37 19.68
CA THR A 505 16.40 9.38 19.67
C THR A 505 16.91 10.74 20.12
N TYR A 506 18.21 11.02 20.00
CA TYR A 506 18.71 12.37 20.27
C TYR A 506 18.60 13.27 19.03
N CYS A 507 18.35 14.56 19.23
CA CYS A 507 18.28 15.53 18.15
C CYS A 507 19.71 15.92 17.71
N LYS A 508 20.15 15.39 16.58
CA LYS A 508 21.47 15.65 16.00
C LYS A 508 21.74 17.16 15.81
N SER A 509 20.80 17.88 15.18
CA SER A 509 20.94 19.33 14.96
C SER A 509 21.12 20.12 16.26
N TYR A 510 20.42 19.72 17.33
CA TYR A 510 20.51 20.38 18.63
C TYR A 510 21.83 20.07 19.36
N ALA A 511 22.31 18.82 19.26
CA ALA A 511 23.57 18.39 19.85
C ALA A 511 24.78 19.05 19.16
N GLU A 512 24.76 19.14 17.83
CA GLU A 512 25.85 19.71 17.02
C GLU A 512 25.89 21.24 17.11
N SER A 513 24.73 21.90 17.16
CA SER A 513 24.63 23.35 17.27
C SER A 513 24.70 23.88 18.71
N ASN A 514 24.88 22.97 19.69
CA ASN A 514 24.95 23.28 21.11
C ASN A 514 23.75 24.11 21.64
N GLY A 515 22.53 23.78 21.21
CA GLY A 515 21.31 24.38 21.76
C GLY A 515 20.24 24.84 20.76
N THR A 516 20.47 24.72 19.45
CA THR A 516 19.48 25.13 18.43
C THR A 516 18.97 23.94 17.62
N CYS A 517 17.66 23.69 17.67
CA CYS A 517 17.05 22.65 16.86
C CYS A 517 16.54 23.24 15.56
N ALA A 518 17.00 22.69 14.42
CA ALA A 518 16.61 23.16 13.10
C ALA A 518 15.09 23.05 12.85
N ARG A 519 14.41 22.05 13.42
CA ARG A 519 12.95 21.88 13.31
C ARG A 519 12.20 22.97 14.06
N ILE A 520 12.59 23.22 15.32
CA ILE A 520 11.95 24.25 16.15
C ILE A 520 12.19 25.64 15.58
N ALA A 521 13.39 25.90 15.06
CA ALA A 521 13.70 27.16 14.38
C ALA A 521 12.79 27.41 13.16
N LYS A 522 12.34 26.34 12.48
CA LYS A 522 11.37 26.40 11.37
C LYS A 522 9.90 26.39 11.81
N GLY A 523 9.61 26.40 13.12
CA GLY A 523 8.25 26.31 13.65
C GLY A 523 7.65 24.88 13.63
N SER A 524 8.46 23.86 13.33
CA SER A 524 8.04 22.46 13.32
C SER A 524 8.29 21.78 14.68
N ARG A 525 7.49 20.74 14.97
CA ARG A 525 7.67 19.93 16.18
C ARG A 525 8.90 19.03 16.07
N CYS A 526 9.53 18.72 17.21
CA CYS A 526 10.63 17.75 17.30
C CYS A 526 10.26 16.63 18.27
N GLY A 527 10.20 15.39 17.75
CA GLY A 527 9.94 14.19 18.56
C GLY A 527 11.16 13.69 19.34
N ASN A 528 12.37 14.14 18.97
CA ASN A 528 13.64 13.68 19.55
C ASN A 528 13.99 14.38 20.88
N VAL A 529 14.85 13.74 21.67
CA VAL A 529 15.40 14.25 22.92
C VAL A 529 16.51 15.28 22.62
N HIS A 530 16.40 16.48 23.18
CA HIS A 530 17.41 17.52 23.00
C HIS A 530 18.49 17.34 24.08
N LEU A 531 19.65 16.87 23.66
CA LEU A 531 20.83 16.65 24.50
C LEU A 531 21.92 17.63 24.14
N ARG A 532 22.54 18.27 25.14
CA ARG A 532 23.76 19.06 24.99
C ARG A 532 24.74 18.78 26.11
N LEU A 533 26.03 19.00 25.83
CA LEU A 533 27.07 18.91 26.85
C LEU A 533 26.95 20.10 27.81
N ASP A 534 27.09 19.84 29.12
CA ASP A 534 27.22 20.93 30.09
C ASP A 534 28.66 21.49 30.01
N GLN A 535 28.80 22.73 29.55
CA GLN A 535 30.10 23.41 29.46
C GLN A 535 30.73 23.66 30.84
N SER A 536 29.91 23.72 31.90
CA SER A 536 30.38 24.00 33.26
C SER A 536 30.83 22.74 34.01
N ARG A 537 30.33 21.55 33.62
CA ARG A 537 30.61 20.28 34.31
C ARG A 537 30.97 19.19 33.32
N ALA A 538 32.25 18.85 33.27
CA ALA A 538 32.77 17.79 32.42
C ALA A 538 32.05 16.45 32.68
N GLY A 539 31.56 15.82 31.61
CA GLY A 539 30.87 14.52 31.66
C GLY A 539 29.41 14.58 32.11
N MET A 540 28.82 15.77 32.23
CA MET A 540 27.40 15.97 32.52
C MET A 540 26.66 16.41 31.24
N TYR A 541 25.44 15.92 31.05
CA TYR A 541 24.61 16.27 29.89
C TYR A 541 23.31 16.93 30.35
N ILE A 542 22.96 18.05 29.72
CA ILE A 542 21.69 18.75 29.93
C ILE A 542 20.67 18.16 28.96
N VAL A 543 19.56 17.72 29.53
CA VAL A 543 18.40 17.24 28.76
C VAL A 543 17.35 18.34 28.76
N GLN A 544 17.00 18.82 27.56
CA GLN A 544 15.86 19.71 27.38
C GLN A 544 14.68 18.93 26.81
N SER A 545 13.53 19.03 27.47
CA SER A 545 12.29 18.44 26.96
C SER A 545 11.59 19.43 26.03
N CYS A 546 11.20 18.97 24.84
CA CYS A 546 10.35 19.75 23.94
C CYS A 546 8.89 19.38 24.11
N THR A 547 8.01 20.38 24.08
CA THR A 547 6.56 20.21 23.99
C THR A 547 6.03 21.06 22.85
N GLY A 548 5.64 20.40 21.76
CA GLY A 548 5.23 21.11 20.55
C GLY A 548 6.41 21.80 19.89
N THR A 549 6.32 23.12 19.72
CA THR A 549 7.35 23.98 19.12
C THR A 549 8.20 24.71 20.15
N THR A 550 7.96 24.52 21.45
CA THR A 550 8.69 25.21 22.51
C THR A 550 9.61 24.27 23.27
N ILE A 551 10.77 24.81 23.64
CA ILE A 551 11.75 24.15 24.51
C ILE A 551 11.40 24.52 25.95
N LYS A 552 11.20 23.52 26.82
CA LYS A 552 10.98 23.75 28.26
C LYS A 552 12.31 24.00 28.99
N ARG A 553 12.20 24.58 30.19
CA ARG A 553 13.32 24.85 31.10
C ARG A 553 14.23 23.63 31.26
N ASP A 554 15.53 23.89 31.24
CA ASP A 554 16.59 22.91 31.38
C ASP A 554 16.36 22.00 32.59
N GLN A 555 16.39 20.69 32.37
CA GLN A 555 16.47 19.76 33.48
C GLN A 555 17.91 19.74 34.02
N PRO A 556 18.08 19.48 35.33
CA PRO A 556 19.42 19.38 35.92
C PRO A 556 20.23 18.33 35.17
N ALA A 557 21.51 18.64 34.94
CA ALA A 557 22.39 17.78 34.19
C ALA A 557 22.46 16.39 34.84
N ARG A 558 22.44 15.34 34.02
CA ARG A 558 22.41 13.94 34.48
C ARG A 558 23.71 13.23 34.15
N ARG A 559 24.09 12.29 35.02
CA ARG A 559 25.13 11.29 34.75
C ARG A 559 24.48 10.07 34.08
N PRO A 560 25.07 9.51 33.02
CA PRO A 560 24.62 8.24 32.43
C PRO A 560 24.71 7.12 33.47
N ARG A 561 23.74 6.20 33.47
CA ARG A 561 23.71 5.05 34.39
C ARG A 561 24.32 3.78 33.81
N PHE A 562 24.52 3.73 32.49
CA PHE A 562 25.12 2.59 31.81
C PHE A 562 26.66 2.62 31.90
N PRO A 563 27.33 1.45 31.89
CA PRO A 563 28.79 1.38 31.90
C PRO A 563 29.36 1.83 30.54
N TYR A 564 30.40 2.66 30.55
CA TYR A 564 31.11 3.09 29.33
C TYR A 564 32.53 3.56 29.67
N CYS A 565 33.45 3.42 28.71
CA CYS A 565 34.81 3.91 28.85
C CYS A 565 34.89 5.43 28.57
N LYS A 566 35.07 6.25 29.61
CA LYS A 566 35.22 7.72 29.48
C LYS A 566 36.41 8.12 28.59
N PRO A 567 37.62 7.54 28.74
CA PRO A 567 38.73 7.84 27.84
C PRO A 567 38.44 7.49 26.38
N ALA A 568 37.74 6.38 26.11
CA ALA A 568 37.40 5.97 24.74
C ALA A 568 36.43 6.92 24.05
N LEU A 569 35.46 7.48 24.79
CA LEU A 569 34.52 8.46 24.26
C LEU A 569 35.20 9.71 23.67
N PHE A 570 36.35 10.10 24.26
CA PHE A 570 37.18 11.21 23.80
C PHE A 570 38.35 10.77 22.91
N GLY A 571 38.40 9.50 22.49
CA GLY A 571 39.47 8.96 21.64
C GLY A 571 40.83 8.82 22.34
N LYS A 572 40.85 8.75 23.68
CA LYS A 572 42.07 8.72 24.53
C LYS A 572 42.31 7.37 25.22
N CYS A 573 41.54 6.32 24.92
CA CYS A 573 41.79 5.00 25.49
C CYS A 573 42.90 4.28 24.72
N LEU A 574 43.96 3.87 25.42
CA LEU A 574 45.10 3.14 24.85
C LEU A 574 45.15 1.66 25.28
N GLN A 575 44.18 1.20 26.10
CA GLN A 575 44.11 -0.20 26.53
C GLN A 575 43.47 -1.07 25.45
N LYS A 576 44.16 -2.16 25.07
CA LYS A 576 43.68 -3.13 24.06
C LYS A 576 42.53 -4.00 24.57
N ASP A 577 42.50 -4.31 25.87
CA ASP A 577 41.49 -5.15 26.53
C ASP A 577 40.76 -4.36 27.63
N CYS A 578 40.05 -3.29 27.27
CA CYS A 578 39.27 -2.52 28.25
C CYS A 578 38.00 -3.28 28.64
N GLU A 579 37.76 -3.46 29.94
CA GLU A 579 36.56 -4.13 30.48
C GLU A 579 35.26 -3.36 30.21
N LEU A 580 35.34 -2.07 29.89
CA LEU A 580 34.20 -1.19 29.63
C LEU A 580 33.98 -0.99 28.12
N PRO A 581 32.72 -0.96 27.65
CA PRO A 581 32.42 -0.84 26.23
C PRO A 581 32.93 0.49 25.65
N HIS A 582 33.69 0.39 24.56
CA HIS A 582 34.17 1.52 23.77
C HIS A 582 33.05 2.01 22.83
N LEU A 583 32.26 2.96 23.30
CA LEU A 583 31.16 3.54 22.52
C LEU A 583 31.64 4.77 21.74
N SER A 584 31.20 4.87 20.48
CA SER A 584 31.32 6.11 19.72
C SER A 584 30.48 7.22 20.36
N HIS A 585 30.81 8.49 20.10
CA HIS A 585 30.03 9.62 20.61
C HIS A 585 28.54 9.55 20.20
N HIS A 586 28.26 9.11 18.98
CA HIS A 586 26.90 8.88 18.48
C HIS A 586 26.18 7.76 19.26
N SER A 587 26.84 6.61 19.44
CA SER A 587 26.30 5.47 20.19
C SER A 587 26.04 5.82 21.66
N PHE A 588 26.91 6.63 22.25
CA PHE A 588 26.76 7.11 23.62
C PHE A 588 25.55 8.06 23.78
N LEU A 589 25.42 9.07 22.90
CA LEU A 589 24.28 10.00 22.94
C LEU A 589 22.95 9.28 22.69
N PHE A 590 22.97 8.28 21.80
CA PHE A 590 21.82 7.42 21.55
C PHE A 590 21.42 6.61 22.81
N ALA A 591 22.38 5.98 23.47
CA ALA A 591 22.14 5.25 24.71
C ALA A 591 21.61 6.16 25.84
N LEU A 592 22.14 7.38 25.95
CA LEU A 592 21.69 8.37 26.92
C LEU A 592 20.27 8.87 26.64
N ALA A 593 19.92 9.11 25.37
CA ALA A 593 18.55 9.47 24.97
C ALA A 593 17.57 8.35 25.30
N ARG A 594 17.96 7.09 25.06
CA ARG A 594 17.16 5.91 25.38
C ARG A 594 16.90 5.78 26.88
N GLU A 595 17.96 5.88 27.70
CA GLU A 595 17.82 5.87 29.17
C GLU A 595 16.84 6.95 29.66
N TYR A 596 16.91 8.15 29.08
CA TYR A 596 15.98 9.22 29.42
C TYR A 596 14.54 8.86 29.08
N VAL A 597 14.28 8.36 27.88
CA VAL A 597 12.95 7.94 27.43
C VAL A 597 12.40 6.88 28.36
N ASP A 598 13.14 5.81 28.59
CA ASP A 598 12.72 4.67 29.42
C ASP A 598 12.39 5.13 30.85
N SER A 599 13.19 6.05 31.43
CA SER A 599 12.92 6.62 32.74
C SER A 599 11.65 7.46 32.80
N THR A 600 11.22 8.05 31.67
CA THR A 600 10.00 8.85 31.58
C THR A 600 8.76 8.01 31.30
N THR A 601 8.85 6.95 30.49
CA THR A 601 7.76 6.00 30.24
C THR A 601 7.43 5.21 31.50
N GLN A 602 8.44 4.71 32.23
CA GLN A 602 8.23 4.01 33.51
C GLN A 602 7.52 4.88 34.57
N ARG A 603 7.77 6.20 34.57
CA ARG A 603 7.07 7.15 35.47
C ARG A 603 5.61 7.37 35.09
N ARG A 604 5.24 7.19 33.81
CA ARG A 604 3.85 7.32 33.34
C ARG A 604 3.02 6.07 33.58
N MET A 605 3.65 4.89 33.65
CA MET A 605 2.97 3.62 33.88
C MET A 605 2.74 3.27 35.35
N LYS A 606 3.39 3.96 36.31
CA LYS A 606 3.01 3.84 37.73
C LYS A 606 1.71 4.62 37.97
N PRO A 607 0.58 3.98 38.34
CA PRO A 607 -0.55 4.73 38.88
C PRO A 607 -0.07 5.47 40.12
N ALA A 608 -0.57 6.69 40.32
CA ALA A 608 -0.29 7.49 41.50
C ALA A 608 -0.80 6.74 42.75
N ALA A 609 0.08 5.97 43.39
CA ALA A 609 -0.19 5.34 44.66
C ALA A 609 0.01 6.40 45.76
N GLY A 610 -1.07 6.75 46.46
CA GLY A 610 -1.01 7.33 47.79
C GLY A 610 -1.64 8.72 47.95
N ASP A 611 -2.97 8.80 47.84
CA ASP A 611 -3.78 9.65 48.72
C ASP A 611 -4.87 8.73 49.27
N GLU A 612 -4.64 8.18 50.47
CA GLU A 612 -5.66 7.77 51.46
C GLU A 612 -4.99 7.00 52.61
N ALA A 613 -5.00 7.61 53.80
CA ALA A 613 -5.30 7.01 55.11
C ALA A 613 -4.51 7.67 56.26
N SER A 614 -5.13 8.66 56.92
CA SER A 614 -4.98 8.81 58.37
C SER A 614 -6.27 9.40 58.96
N THR A 615 -7.23 8.52 59.25
CA THR A 615 -8.31 8.76 60.20
C THR A 615 -8.11 7.82 61.38
N ALA A 616 -7.75 8.37 62.54
CA ALA A 616 -8.13 7.86 63.86
C ALA A 616 -7.75 8.90 64.94
N GLU A 617 -8.79 9.59 65.42
CA GLU A 617 -9.09 10.04 66.80
C GLU A 617 -8.03 10.67 67.71
N GLY A 618 -8.39 11.83 68.27
CA GLY A 618 -7.75 12.40 69.47
C GLY A 618 -7.93 13.91 69.65
N LEU A 619 -9.14 14.38 70.00
CA LEU A 619 -9.38 15.69 70.64
C LEU A 619 -8.96 15.59 72.13
N PRO A 620 -8.48 16.67 72.81
CA PRO A 620 -9.35 17.81 73.11
C PRO A 620 -8.72 19.23 73.10
N ALA A 621 -9.65 20.18 72.91
CA ALA A 621 -9.68 21.62 73.16
C ALA A 621 -8.49 22.35 73.84
N ARG A 622 -8.08 23.49 73.25
CA ARG A 622 -7.89 24.77 73.98
C ARG A 622 -7.67 26.00 73.06
N THR A 623 -8.60 26.94 73.17
CA THR A 623 -8.44 28.42 73.25
C THR A 623 -7.54 29.21 72.29
N ALA A 624 -8.20 30.01 71.45
CA ALA A 624 -8.02 31.46 71.20
C ALA A 624 -6.62 32.12 71.32
N ARG A 625 -6.15 32.69 70.21
CA ARG A 625 -5.44 33.98 70.01
C ARG A 625 -5.13 34.06 68.50
N GLY A 626 -5.64 35.00 67.70
CA GLY A 626 -5.41 36.44 67.79
C GLY A 626 -4.22 36.82 66.89
N GLY A 627 -4.46 37.34 65.68
CA GLY A 627 -3.36 37.71 64.77
C GLY A 627 -3.78 38.39 63.46
N LYS A 628 -4.19 39.67 63.57
CA LYS A 628 -4.44 40.61 62.46
C LYS A 628 -3.18 40.84 61.60
N ARG A 629 -3.38 41.13 60.29
CA ARG A 629 -2.78 42.21 59.44
C ARG A 629 -2.43 41.67 58.04
N LYS A 630 -2.53 42.43 56.95
CA LYS A 630 -3.20 43.69 56.57
C LYS A 630 -3.13 43.68 55.03
N ARG A 631 -4.26 43.91 54.34
CA ARG A 631 -4.26 44.33 52.93
C ARG A 631 -3.61 45.72 52.85
N LYS A 632 -2.75 45.93 51.86
CA LYS A 632 -2.44 47.25 51.29
C LYS A 632 -2.74 47.17 49.80
N MET A 633 -3.76 47.92 49.40
CA MET A 633 -4.00 48.42 48.05
C MET A 633 -3.39 49.84 47.93
N ALA A 634 -3.44 50.37 46.71
CA ALA A 634 -2.90 51.63 46.16
C ALA A 634 -1.58 51.37 45.41
N THR A 635 -1.45 51.63 44.12
CA THR A 635 -2.23 52.48 43.18
C THR A 635 -1.86 52.04 41.76
#